data_AF-A0A8S3W9D5-F1
#
_entry.id   AF-A0A8S3W9D5-F1
#
_cell.length_a   1.000
_cell.length_b   1.000
_cell.length_c   1.000
_cell.angle_alpha   90.00
_cell.angle_beta   90.00
_cell.angle_gamma   90.00
#
_symmetry.space_group_name_H-M   'P 1'
#
loop_
_entity.id
_entity.type
_entity.pdbx_description
1 polymer ?
#
loop_
_entity_poly.entity_id
_entity_poly.type
_entity_poly.pdbx_seq_one_letter_code
_entity_poly.pdbx_strand_id
1 'polypeptide(L)'
;VHFDTSSSSVITEIATAVKVFAYGVESYVSEAEYARYPLGTRLSCSGAGTGEARWSTGERFYRHLRNVSVEGEAGRPNIEFTQEGELKAAELKIMNLRPTMGEQLVWEEIGTWNSYPKERLIIKDIVWPGGLHTPPQGVPEKFHMRITFLEEPPYINLAPPDPVSGRCSLDRGVICRVAPEVDVAGIDAGTAHRNSSLYQCCSGFCIDLLQQLAEQLGFTYELVRVEDGRWGTLHHGKWNGLIADLVNKKTDMVLTSLIINSDREAVVDFSVPFMETGVAIVVAKRTGIISPTAFLEPFDTASWMLVGAVAIQVATFSIFFFEWLSPSGFDCSTGNDSKRMPQNRFSLCRTYWIVWAVLFQASVHVDSPRGFTARFMTNMWAMFAVVFLAIYTANLAAFMITREEFHELSGLDDPRIARPLSHRPALKFGTVPWSHTDATLAKYFPEPHAYMTQFNRSTVGAGVTSVLTADLDAFIYDGTVLDYLVSQDEDCRLLTVGSWYAMSGYGLAFTRNSKYLSMFNKRLLDLRSNGDLERLRRYWMTGTCKPNKQEHKSSDPLALEQFLSAFLLLMAGILLAALLLLLEHVYFRYMREHLATSKVGRCCALVSLSMGQSLSFHGAVVEAASRGFGAGGRGHCRSAVCAAQVWRARHERDAAMARARQLAAALAAHGLQPPPRRLASAAALLAGGLPHDATHPRTLRAPADLLPDLDRPLSCGDLRSRERTRVEMETVL
;
A
#
# COMPACT_ATOMS: atom_id res chain seq x y z
N VAL A 1 -54.17 -48.01 5.26
CA VAL A 1 -55.37 -48.43 4.49
C VAL A 1 -54.98 -49.63 3.68
N HIS A 2 -55.79 -50.70 3.68
CA HIS A 2 -55.45 -52.00 3.08
C HIS A 2 -56.71 -52.62 2.46
N PHE A 3 -56.52 -53.44 1.42
CA PHE A 3 -57.56 -54.32 0.89
C PHE A 3 -57.56 -55.63 1.68
N ASP A 4 -58.70 -56.30 1.87
CA ASP A 4 -58.71 -57.58 2.57
C ASP A 4 -58.05 -58.67 1.71
N THR A 5 -56.78 -58.96 1.98
CA THR A 5 -55.99 -59.99 1.29
C THR A 5 -55.98 -61.33 2.04
N SER A 6 -56.98 -61.59 2.91
CA SER A 6 -57.13 -62.91 3.52
C SER A 6 -57.38 -63.99 2.46
N SER A 7 -56.95 -65.23 2.72
CA SER A 7 -57.16 -66.34 1.77
C SER A 7 -58.64 -66.59 1.46
N SER A 8 -59.53 -66.36 2.45
CA SER A 8 -60.98 -66.34 2.26
C SER A 8 -61.44 -65.25 1.29
N SER A 9 -60.97 -64.01 1.48
CA SER A 9 -61.30 -62.87 0.62
C SER A 9 -60.83 -63.09 -0.82
N VAL A 10 -59.61 -63.61 -1.00
CA VAL A 10 -59.07 -63.95 -2.33
C VAL A 10 -59.93 -65.01 -3.03
N ILE A 11 -60.43 -66.02 -2.31
CA ILE A 11 -61.31 -67.05 -2.89
C ILE A 11 -62.66 -66.45 -3.32
N THR A 12 -63.25 -65.55 -2.52
CA THR A 12 -64.49 -64.86 -2.90
C THR A 12 -64.29 -63.91 -4.09
N GLU A 13 -63.19 -63.17 -4.13
CA GLU A 13 -62.87 -62.28 -5.25
C GLU A 13 -62.57 -63.05 -6.55
N ILE A 14 -61.95 -64.23 -6.48
CA ILE A 14 -61.80 -65.11 -7.65
C ILE A 14 -63.17 -65.55 -8.19
N ALA A 15 -64.09 -65.96 -7.33
CA ALA A 15 -65.44 -66.35 -7.76
C ALA A 15 -66.20 -65.16 -8.40
N THR A 16 -66.03 -63.96 -7.84
CA THR A 16 -66.59 -62.71 -8.38
C THR A 16 -65.96 -62.34 -9.73
N ALA A 17 -64.64 -62.41 -9.87
CA ALA A 17 -63.94 -62.14 -11.12
C ALA A 17 -64.35 -63.10 -12.25
N VAL A 18 -64.58 -64.38 -11.93
CA VAL A 18 -65.11 -65.37 -12.89
C VAL A 18 -66.54 -65.02 -13.32
N LYS A 19 -67.41 -64.51 -12.43
CA LYS A 19 -68.74 -64.00 -12.82
C LYS A 19 -68.62 -62.81 -13.77
N VAL A 20 -67.82 -61.79 -13.42
CA VAL A 20 -67.58 -60.61 -14.28
C VAL A 20 -67.09 -61.04 -15.67
N PHE A 21 -66.15 -61.99 -15.73
CA PHE A 21 -65.65 -62.53 -16.99
C PHE A 21 -66.75 -63.25 -17.79
N ALA A 22 -67.57 -64.08 -17.14
CA ALA A 22 -68.67 -64.81 -17.79
C ALA A 22 -69.72 -63.86 -18.41
N TYR A 23 -70.18 -62.86 -17.66
CA TYR A 23 -71.10 -61.84 -18.16
C TYR A 23 -70.47 -60.99 -19.29
N GLY A 24 -69.16 -60.73 -19.23
CA GLY A 24 -68.43 -60.04 -20.30
C GLY A 24 -68.35 -60.86 -21.60
N VAL A 25 -68.18 -62.18 -21.49
CA VAL A 25 -68.23 -63.10 -22.64
C VAL A 25 -69.66 -63.19 -23.20
N GLU A 26 -70.67 -63.28 -22.35
CA GLU A 26 -72.08 -63.28 -22.77
C GLU A 26 -72.47 -61.99 -23.49
N SER A 27 -72.07 -60.83 -22.96
CA SER A 27 -72.26 -59.52 -23.59
C SER A 27 -71.58 -59.42 -24.97
N TYR A 28 -70.36 -59.96 -25.10
CA TYR A 28 -69.63 -59.95 -26.38
C TYR A 28 -70.23 -60.91 -27.43
N VAL A 29 -70.74 -62.08 -27.00
CA VAL A 29 -71.29 -63.10 -27.91
C VAL A 29 -72.73 -62.80 -28.34
N SER A 30 -73.51 -62.11 -27.49
CA SER A 30 -74.91 -61.75 -27.77
C SER A 30 -75.08 -60.61 -28.79
N GLU A 31 -74.03 -59.81 -29.03
CA GLU A 31 -74.08 -58.73 -30.02
C GLU A 31 -73.92 -59.27 -31.45
N ALA A 32 -74.93 -59.02 -32.30
CA ALA A 32 -75.06 -59.62 -33.62
C ALA A 32 -73.92 -59.30 -34.61
N GLU A 33 -73.17 -58.20 -34.38
CA GLU A 33 -71.98 -57.85 -35.14
C GLU A 33 -70.79 -58.80 -34.86
N TYR A 34 -70.74 -59.40 -33.65
CA TYR A 34 -69.58 -60.14 -33.14
C TYR A 34 -69.72 -61.66 -33.11
N ALA A 35 -70.91 -62.20 -33.39
CA ALA A 35 -71.18 -63.64 -33.49
C ALA A 35 -70.29 -64.42 -34.50
N ARG A 36 -69.53 -63.72 -35.37
CA ARG A 36 -68.58 -64.31 -36.34
C ARG A 36 -67.10 -64.14 -35.96
N TYR A 37 -66.77 -63.41 -34.89
CA TYR A 37 -65.39 -63.11 -34.49
C TYR A 37 -64.99 -63.90 -33.23
N PRO A 38 -64.16 -64.96 -33.35
CA PRO A 38 -63.80 -65.80 -32.22
C PRO A 38 -62.93 -65.05 -31.20
N LEU A 39 -63.16 -65.32 -29.90
CA LEU A 39 -62.34 -64.84 -28.77
C LEU A 39 -60.92 -65.43 -28.72
N GLY A 40 -60.62 -66.44 -29.55
CA GLY A 40 -59.32 -67.10 -29.58
C GLY A 40 -58.23 -66.20 -30.19
N THR A 41 -57.27 -65.78 -29.38
CA THR A 41 -56.26 -64.78 -29.76
C THR A 41 -55.29 -65.24 -30.86
N ARG A 42 -55.03 -66.55 -30.99
CA ARG A 42 -54.02 -67.17 -31.89
C ARG A 42 -52.58 -66.61 -31.75
N LEU A 43 -52.33 -65.80 -30.72
CA LEU A 43 -51.01 -65.24 -30.42
C LEU A 43 -50.09 -66.32 -29.83
N SER A 44 -48.82 -66.29 -30.21
CA SER A 44 -47.78 -67.11 -29.57
C SER A 44 -46.54 -66.26 -29.28
N CYS A 45 -45.90 -66.49 -28.13
CA CYS A 45 -44.70 -65.74 -27.73
C CYS A 45 -43.46 -66.08 -28.57
N SER A 46 -43.54 -67.08 -29.45
CA SER A 46 -42.42 -67.61 -30.24
C SER A 46 -42.19 -66.92 -31.59
N GLY A 47 -43.02 -65.95 -31.99
CA GLY A 47 -42.81 -65.10 -33.17
C GLY A 47 -42.85 -65.80 -34.53
N ALA A 48 -43.02 -67.13 -34.58
CA ALA A 48 -42.87 -67.96 -35.78
C ALA A 48 -44.16 -68.10 -36.61
N GLY A 49 -44.99 -67.05 -36.66
CA GLY A 49 -46.23 -67.04 -37.44
C GLY A 49 -46.51 -65.67 -38.05
N THR A 50 -47.06 -65.65 -39.27
CA THR A 50 -47.51 -64.45 -39.98
C THR A 50 -48.82 -63.88 -39.38
N GLY A 51 -48.88 -63.76 -38.06
CA GLY A 51 -50.03 -63.31 -37.27
C GLY A 51 -49.80 -61.93 -36.67
N GLU A 52 -50.90 -61.24 -36.35
CA GLU A 52 -50.90 -59.91 -35.76
C GLU A 52 -50.13 -59.91 -34.42
N ALA A 53 -49.28 -58.90 -34.17
CA ALA A 53 -48.56 -58.77 -32.90
C ALA A 53 -49.44 -58.32 -31.72
N ARG A 54 -50.71 -57.97 -31.99
CA ARG A 54 -51.68 -57.45 -31.02
C ARG A 54 -53.02 -58.13 -31.25
N TRP A 55 -53.73 -58.48 -30.18
CA TRP A 55 -55.09 -59.03 -30.28
C TRP A 55 -56.07 -57.97 -30.79
N SER A 56 -56.43 -58.03 -32.07
CA SER A 56 -57.24 -57.03 -32.77
C SER A 56 -58.65 -56.85 -32.21
N THR A 57 -59.30 -57.91 -31.73
CA THR A 57 -60.60 -57.83 -31.04
C THR A 57 -60.50 -57.58 -29.53
N GLY A 58 -59.30 -57.64 -28.94
CA GLY A 58 -59.10 -57.55 -27.48
C GLY A 58 -59.54 -56.22 -26.86
N GLU A 59 -59.31 -55.10 -27.55
CA GLU A 59 -59.76 -53.78 -27.07
C GLU A 59 -61.29 -53.64 -27.09
N ARG A 60 -61.96 -54.34 -28.03
CA ARG A 60 -63.43 -54.41 -28.08
C ARG A 60 -63.93 -55.27 -26.91
N PHE A 61 -63.40 -56.47 -26.74
CA PHE A 61 -63.77 -57.35 -25.62
C PHE A 61 -63.56 -56.69 -24.24
N TYR A 62 -62.47 -55.94 -24.06
CA TYR A 62 -62.21 -55.17 -22.84
C TYR A 62 -63.22 -54.02 -22.62
N ARG A 63 -63.87 -53.51 -23.66
CA ARG A 63 -65.00 -52.59 -23.53
C ARG A 63 -66.26 -53.29 -23.00
N HIS A 64 -66.53 -54.53 -23.42
CA HIS A 64 -67.63 -55.32 -22.84
C HIS A 64 -67.37 -55.64 -21.37
N LEU A 65 -66.16 -56.12 -21.02
CA LEU A 65 -65.79 -56.40 -19.62
C LEU A 65 -65.97 -55.20 -18.69
N ARG A 66 -65.64 -53.98 -19.13
CA ARG A 66 -65.86 -52.74 -18.35
C ARG A 66 -67.34 -52.35 -18.21
N ASN A 67 -68.18 -52.72 -19.17
CA ASN A 67 -69.60 -52.38 -19.19
C ASN A 67 -70.50 -53.44 -18.51
N VAL A 68 -69.92 -54.48 -17.90
CA VAL A 68 -70.67 -55.47 -17.12
C VAL A 68 -71.18 -54.84 -15.81
N SER A 69 -72.44 -55.12 -15.46
CA SER A 69 -72.99 -54.95 -14.11
C SER A 69 -73.31 -56.33 -13.52
N VAL A 70 -72.60 -56.75 -12.47
CA VAL A 70 -72.90 -58.01 -11.74
C VAL A 70 -73.64 -57.70 -10.45
N GLU A 71 -74.68 -58.47 -10.13
CA GLU A 71 -75.38 -58.38 -8.84
C GLU A 71 -74.42 -58.65 -7.68
N GLY A 72 -74.35 -57.70 -6.74
CA GLY A 72 -73.55 -57.82 -5.53
C GLY A 72 -74.16 -58.75 -4.49
N GLU A 73 -73.38 -59.09 -3.46
CA GLU A 73 -73.90 -59.78 -2.27
C GLU A 73 -74.91 -58.91 -1.51
N ALA A 74 -75.80 -59.53 -0.73
CA ALA A 74 -76.90 -58.84 -0.06
C ALA A 74 -76.42 -57.63 0.80
N GLY A 75 -76.80 -56.41 0.37
CA GLY A 75 -76.41 -55.15 1.03
C GLY A 75 -75.23 -54.41 0.38
N ARG A 76 -74.57 -55.00 -0.62
CA ARG A 76 -73.56 -54.36 -1.47
C ARG A 76 -74.18 -53.88 -2.80
N PRO A 77 -73.66 -52.80 -3.41
CA PRO A 77 -74.09 -52.36 -4.73
C PRO A 77 -73.64 -53.35 -5.81
N ASN A 78 -74.19 -53.21 -7.01
CA ASN A 78 -73.74 -53.95 -8.18
C ASN A 78 -72.28 -53.60 -8.50
N ILE A 79 -71.56 -54.60 -8.97
CA ILE A 79 -70.16 -54.47 -9.38
C ILE A 79 -70.14 -53.87 -10.77
N GLU A 80 -69.62 -52.64 -10.85
CA GLU A 80 -69.50 -51.83 -12.07
C GLU A 80 -68.12 -51.17 -12.12
N PHE A 81 -67.63 -50.91 -13.34
CA PHE A 81 -66.30 -50.34 -13.57
C PHE A 81 -66.33 -48.90 -14.10
N THR A 82 -65.28 -48.13 -13.82
CA THR A 82 -65.01 -46.81 -14.40
C THR A 82 -64.54 -46.93 -15.86
N GLN A 83 -64.34 -45.80 -16.55
CA GLN A 83 -63.80 -45.83 -17.92
C GLN A 83 -62.35 -46.36 -17.94
N GLU A 84 -61.63 -46.16 -16.85
CA GLU A 84 -60.27 -46.60 -16.57
C GLU A 84 -60.20 -48.10 -16.21
N GLY A 85 -61.34 -48.72 -15.87
CA GLY A 85 -61.44 -50.12 -15.47
C GLY A 85 -61.32 -50.40 -13.97
N GLU A 86 -61.43 -49.36 -13.14
CA GLU A 86 -61.44 -49.47 -11.68
C GLU A 86 -62.86 -49.74 -11.15
N LEU A 87 -63.01 -50.29 -9.94
CA LEU A 87 -64.33 -50.50 -9.33
C LEU A 87 -64.96 -49.16 -8.92
N LYS A 88 -66.18 -48.86 -9.40
CA LYS A 88 -66.93 -47.66 -8.96
C LYS A 88 -67.27 -47.69 -7.47
N ALA A 89 -67.51 -48.90 -6.95
CA ALA A 89 -67.86 -49.15 -5.57
C ALA A 89 -66.69 -49.84 -4.86
N ALA A 90 -65.93 -49.08 -4.09
CA ALA A 90 -64.83 -49.56 -3.26
C ALA A 90 -65.17 -49.48 -1.75
N GLU A 91 -64.82 -50.55 -1.04
CA GLU A 91 -64.80 -50.68 0.43
C GLU A 91 -63.33 -50.88 0.84
N LEU A 92 -62.79 -49.98 1.67
CA LEU A 92 -61.39 -50.00 2.11
C LEU A 92 -61.30 -50.18 3.62
N LYS A 93 -60.46 -51.12 4.06
CA LYS A 93 -60.21 -51.35 5.49
C LYS A 93 -59.08 -50.45 6.00
N ILE A 94 -59.29 -49.90 7.18
CA ILE A 94 -58.36 -48.97 7.83
C ILE A 94 -57.78 -49.69 9.04
N MET A 95 -56.50 -50.01 8.92
CA MET A 95 -55.71 -50.68 9.95
C MET A 95 -54.89 -49.64 10.72
N ASN A 96 -54.80 -49.77 12.04
CA ASN A 96 -53.84 -49.04 12.87
C ASN A 96 -52.87 -50.01 13.54
N LEU A 97 -51.62 -49.58 13.71
CA LEU A 97 -50.58 -50.38 14.35
C LEU A 97 -50.57 -50.05 15.86
N ARG A 98 -51.01 -50.99 16.70
CA ARG A 98 -51.03 -50.80 18.17
C ARG A 98 -50.02 -51.72 18.87
N PRO A 99 -49.38 -51.26 19.96
CA PRO A 99 -48.65 -52.15 20.85
C PRO A 99 -49.64 -53.03 21.63
N THR A 100 -49.41 -54.34 21.61
CA THR A 100 -50.10 -55.31 22.49
C THR A 100 -49.40 -55.33 23.86
N MET A 101 -50.01 -55.94 24.89
CA MET A 101 -49.35 -56.13 26.20
C MET A 101 -48.10 -57.03 26.07
N GLY A 102 -46.95 -56.42 25.78
CA GLY A 102 -45.67 -57.10 25.54
C GLY A 102 -44.82 -56.51 24.41
N GLU A 103 -44.93 -55.19 24.14
CA GLU A 103 -44.23 -54.43 23.09
C GLU A 103 -44.43 -54.87 21.63
N GLN A 104 -45.02 -56.05 21.38
CA GLN A 104 -45.28 -56.54 20.03
C GLN A 104 -46.37 -55.70 19.35
N LEU A 105 -46.00 -55.07 18.24
CA LEU A 105 -46.87 -54.25 17.40
C LEU A 105 -47.78 -55.15 16.54
N VAL A 106 -49.10 -54.92 16.62
CA VAL A 106 -50.12 -55.68 15.90
C VAL A 106 -51.03 -54.72 15.12
N TRP A 107 -51.37 -55.09 13.89
CA TRP A 107 -52.33 -54.36 13.06
C TRP A 107 -53.76 -54.69 13.47
N GLU A 108 -54.53 -53.68 13.91
CA GLU A 108 -55.94 -53.79 14.28
C GLU A 108 -56.82 -53.05 13.26
N GLU A 109 -57.96 -53.64 12.87
CA GLU A 109 -58.98 -52.97 12.05
C GLU A 109 -59.73 -51.90 12.87
N ILE A 110 -59.36 -50.64 12.64
CA ILE A 110 -59.97 -49.48 13.31
C ILE A 110 -61.18 -48.93 12.57
N GLY A 111 -61.39 -49.26 11.30
CA GLY A 111 -62.51 -48.71 10.56
C GLY A 111 -62.61 -49.15 9.11
N THR A 112 -63.69 -48.74 8.46
CA THR A 112 -63.93 -48.91 7.03
C THR A 112 -64.26 -47.57 6.37
N TRP A 113 -63.81 -47.41 5.13
CA TRP A 113 -64.22 -46.32 4.25
C TRP A 113 -64.98 -46.91 3.07
N ASN A 114 -66.18 -46.38 2.84
CA ASN A 114 -67.04 -46.79 1.74
C ASN A 114 -67.28 -45.60 0.81
N SER A 115 -67.10 -45.82 -0.49
CA SER A 115 -67.43 -44.84 -1.54
C SER A 115 -68.94 -44.70 -1.80
N TYR A 116 -69.75 -45.64 -1.32
CA TYR A 116 -71.18 -45.75 -1.58
C TYR A 116 -72.03 -45.89 -0.30
N PRO A 117 -73.31 -45.48 -0.29
CA PRO A 117 -74.02 -44.66 -1.29
C PRO A 117 -73.71 -43.15 -1.17
N LYS A 118 -72.96 -42.76 -0.15
CA LYS A 118 -72.23 -41.49 -0.03
C LYS A 118 -70.90 -41.81 0.64
N GLU A 119 -69.83 -41.13 0.25
CA GLU A 119 -68.52 -41.30 0.87
C GLU A 119 -68.63 -41.19 2.40
N ARG A 120 -68.34 -42.29 3.10
CA ARG A 120 -68.44 -42.35 4.55
C ARG A 120 -67.25 -43.08 5.14
N LEU A 121 -66.63 -42.41 6.10
CA LEU A 121 -65.56 -42.93 6.94
C LEU A 121 -66.15 -43.34 8.29
N ILE A 122 -66.00 -44.60 8.68
CA ILE A 122 -66.40 -45.12 9.99
C ILE A 122 -65.13 -45.59 10.68
N ILE A 123 -64.65 -44.84 11.67
CA ILE A 123 -63.37 -45.07 12.37
C ILE A 123 -63.59 -45.07 13.89
N LYS A 124 -62.93 -46.00 14.58
CA LYS A 124 -62.72 -46.05 16.05
C LYS A 124 -61.48 -45.23 16.44
N ASP A 125 -61.27 -44.97 17.73
CA ASP A 125 -60.15 -44.17 18.23
C ASP A 125 -58.78 -44.56 17.64
N ILE A 126 -58.08 -43.56 17.09
CA ILE A 126 -56.73 -43.69 16.52
C ILE A 126 -55.71 -43.49 17.64
N VAL A 127 -54.77 -44.42 17.74
CA VAL A 127 -53.55 -44.25 18.54
C VAL A 127 -52.46 -43.74 17.60
N TRP A 128 -51.92 -42.57 17.92
CA TRP A 128 -50.84 -41.91 17.21
C TRP A 128 -49.46 -42.33 17.76
N PRO A 129 -48.36 -42.10 17.02
CA PRO A 129 -47.02 -42.34 17.54
C PRO A 129 -46.79 -41.69 18.91
N GLY A 130 -46.20 -42.44 19.85
CA GLY A 130 -46.10 -42.04 21.26
C GLY A 130 -47.28 -42.44 22.14
N GLY A 131 -48.25 -43.21 21.63
CA GLY A 131 -49.38 -43.73 22.42
C GLY A 131 -50.48 -42.69 22.69
N LEU A 132 -50.48 -41.58 21.96
CA LEU A 132 -51.43 -40.48 22.12
C LEU A 132 -52.74 -40.78 21.39
N HIS A 133 -53.88 -40.47 22.02
CA HIS A 133 -55.20 -40.58 21.38
C HIS A 133 -55.61 -39.32 20.59
N THR A 134 -54.99 -38.18 20.87
CA THR A 134 -55.18 -36.94 20.11
C THR A 134 -54.18 -36.87 18.95
N PRO A 135 -54.58 -36.36 17.77
CA PRO A 135 -53.64 -36.12 16.68
C PRO A 135 -52.56 -35.13 17.14
N PRO A 136 -51.29 -35.31 16.71
CA PRO A 136 -50.25 -34.35 17.00
C PRO A 136 -50.62 -32.98 16.41
N GLN A 137 -50.64 -31.94 17.25
CA GLN A 137 -50.98 -30.59 16.80
C GLN A 137 -49.78 -29.97 16.09
N GLY A 138 -49.86 -29.90 14.75
CA GLY A 138 -49.03 -29.00 13.94
C GLY A 138 -48.13 -29.67 12.91
N VAL A 139 -47.75 -28.86 11.91
CA VAL A 139 -46.45 -28.98 11.24
C VAL A 139 -45.38 -28.80 12.32
N PRO A 140 -44.28 -29.58 12.36
CA PRO A 140 -43.29 -29.45 13.42
C PRO A 140 -42.80 -28.00 13.56
N GLU A 141 -42.91 -27.44 14.77
CA GLU A 141 -42.50 -26.06 15.11
C GLU A 141 -41.04 -25.77 14.73
N LYS A 142 -40.23 -26.83 14.60
CA LYS A 142 -38.84 -26.77 14.15
C LYS A 142 -38.70 -27.52 12.83
N PHE A 143 -38.55 -26.77 11.74
CA PHE A 143 -38.18 -27.35 10.44
C PHE A 143 -36.65 -27.53 10.35
N HIS A 144 -36.21 -28.33 9.39
CA HIS A 144 -34.79 -28.53 9.07
C HIS A 144 -34.46 -27.88 7.73
N MET A 145 -33.26 -27.31 7.59
CA MET A 145 -32.78 -26.72 6.34
C MET A 145 -31.36 -27.19 6.00
N ARG A 146 -31.12 -27.57 4.75
CA ARG A 146 -29.76 -27.71 4.24
C ARG A 146 -29.24 -26.37 3.74
N ILE A 147 -28.08 -25.95 4.25
CA ILE A 147 -27.48 -24.64 3.95
C ILE A 147 -26.12 -24.87 3.30
N THR A 148 -25.93 -24.40 2.06
CA THR A 148 -24.60 -24.41 1.44
C THR A 148 -23.88 -23.09 1.59
N PHE A 149 -22.56 -23.16 1.71
CA PHE A 149 -21.69 -21.99 1.84
C PHE A 149 -20.40 -22.17 1.03
N LEU A 150 -19.69 -21.05 0.86
CA LEU A 150 -18.31 -20.99 0.39
C LEU A 150 -17.50 -20.18 1.41
N GLU A 151 -16.22 -20.54 1.59
CA GLU A 151 -15.30 -19.88 2.51
C GLU A 151 -14.90 -18.50 1.99
N GLU A 152 -15.00 -17.47 2.83
CA GLU A 152 -14.45 -16.14 2.56
C GLU A 152 -14.31 -15.37 3.90
N PRO A 153 -13.08 -15.11 4.38
CA PRO A 153 -12.86 -14.25 5.53
C PRO A 153 -13.32 -12.80 5.27
N PRO A 154 -14.01 -12.12 6.20
CA PRO A 154 -14.36 -12.53 7.57
C PRO A 154 -15.76 -13.15 7.73
N TYR A 155 -16.44 -13.47 6.62
CA TYR A 155 -17.82 -13.97 6.63
C TYR A 155 -17.90 -15.41 7.11
N ILE A 156 -17.05 -16.29 6.56
CA ILE A 156 -16.92 -17.70 6.95
C ILE A 156 -15.46 -18.10 6.88
N ASN A 157 -14.89 -18.38 8.05
CA ASN A 157 -13.57 -18.94 8.29
C ASN A 157 -13.69 -20.42 8.65
N LEU A 158 -12.76 -21.24 8.16
CA LEU A 158 -12.64 -22.66 8.52
C LEU A 158 -11.47 -22.90 9.48
N ALA A 159 -11.71 -23.71 10.50
CA ALA A 159 -10.70 -24.20 11.43
C ALA A 159 -10.87 -25.73 11.64
N PRO A 160 -9.80 -26.48 11.93
CA PRO A 160 -9.94 -27.89 12.30
C PRO A 160 -10.68 -28.03 13.65
N PRO A 161 -11.49 -29.08 13.85
CA PRO A 161 -12.09 -29.40 15.14
C PRO A 161 -11.02 -29.94 16.11
N ASP A 162 -11.30 -29.91 17.42
CA ASP A 162 -10.42 -30.56 18.41
C ASP A 162 -10.37 -32.09 18.15
N PRO A 163 -9.18 -32.68 17.94
CA PRO A 163 -9.03 -34.10 17.62
C PRO A 163 -9.55 -35.04 18.72
N VAL A 164 -9.67 -34.59 19.97
CA VAL A 164 -10.13 -35.42 21.10
C VAL A 164 -11.64 -35.35 21.26
N SER A 165 -12.20 -34.15 21.45
CA SER A 165 -13.64 -33.98 21.69
C SER A 165 -14.49 -34.00 20.41
N GLY A 166 -13.91 -33.71 19.25
CA GLY A 166 -14.65 -33.47 17.99
C GLY A 166 -15.52 -32.21 18.04
N ARG A 167 -15.28 -31.30 19.00
CA ARG A 167 -15.99 -30.02 19.13
C ARG A 167 -15.14 -28.87 18.62
N CYS A 168 -15.79 -27.75 18.36
CA CYS A 168 -15.11 -26.51 17.99
C CYS A 168 -14.51 -25.84 19.22
N SER A 169 -13.26 -25.38 19.10
CA SER A 169 -12.52 -24.74 20.20
C SER A 169 -12.96 -23.29 20.49
N LEU A 170 -13.69 -22.67 19.57
CA LEU A 170 -14.38 -21.39 19.81
C LEU A 170 -15.83 -21.66 20.21
N ASP A 171 -16.32 -21.01 21.25
CA ASP A 171 -17.70 -21.12 21.75
C ASP A 171 -18.77 -20.76 20.69
N ARG A 172 -18.40 -20.01 19.65
CA ARG A 172 -19.27 -19.64 18.51
C ARG A 172 -19.06 -20.49 17.25
N GLY A 173 -18.08 -21.41 17.25
CA GLY A 173 -17.80 -22.26 16.11
C GLY A 173 -18.86 -23.36 15.95
N VAL A 174 -19.37 -23.54 14.73
CA VAL A 174 -20.31 -24.63 14.39
C VAL A 174 -19.63 -25.67 13.52
N ILE A 175 -20.00 -26.93 13.71
CA ILE A 175 -19.54 -28.03 12.85
C ILE A 175 -20.19 -27.89 11.47
N CYS A 176 -19.38 -27.93 10.42
CA CYS A 176 -19.82 -27.85 9.02
C CYS A 176 -19.12 -28.92 8.18
N ARG A 177 -19.85 -29.48 7.21
CA ARG A 177 -19.36 -30.53 6.32
C ARG A 177 -18.57 -29.93 5.17
N VAL A 178 -17.36 -30.44 4.95
CA VAL A 178 -16.44 -29.98 3.89
C VAL A 178 -16.31 -31.01 2.77
N ALA A 179 -16.46 -32.30 3.08
CA ALA A 179 -16.43 -33.38 2.09
C ALA A 179 -17.77 -33.54 1.32
N PRO A 180 -17.72 -34.06 0.06
CA PRO A 180 -18.91 -34.38 -0.71
C PRO A 180 -19.73 -35.50 -0.05
N GLU A 181 -21.00 -35.61 -0.44
CA GLU A 181 -21.96 -36.51 0.22
C GLU A 181 -21.56 -38.00 0.08
N VAL A 182 -20.89 -38.36 -1.01
CA VAL A 182 -20.40 -39.71 -1.30
C VAL A 182 -19.36 -40.20 -0.29
N ASP A 183 -18.46 -39.32 0.15
CA ASP A 183 -17.34 -39.68 1.05
C ASP A 183 -17.78 -39.85 2.51
N VAL A 184 -18.97 -39.33 2.85
CA VAL A 184 -19.57 -39.42 4.20
C VAL A 184 -20.55 -40.61 4.29
N ALA A 185 -21.02 -41.12 3.15
CA ALA A 185 -21.99 -42.21 3.08
C ALA A 185 -21.44 -43.52 3.69
N GLY A 186 -21.94 -43.89 4.88
CA GLY A 186 -21.56 -45.12 5.59
C GLY A 186 -20.56 -44.95 6.74
N ILE A 187 -20.22 -43.70 7.12
CA ILE A 187 -19.35 -43.41 8.27
C ILE A 187 -20.20 -42.96 9.47
N ASP A 188 -19.94 -43.51 10.66
CA ASP A 188 -20.61 -43.09 11.90
C ASP A 188 -20.34 -41.61 12.22
N ALA A 189 -21.40 -40.82 12.43
CA ALA A 189 -21.32 -39.36 12.61
C ALA A 189 -20.29 -38.91 13.66
N GLY A 190 -20.20 -39.61 14.80
CA GLY A 190 -19.23 -39.30 15.85
C GLY A 190 -17.76 -39.51 15.46
N THR A 191 -17.49 -40.41 14.50
CA THR A 191 -16.14 -40.57 13.91
C THR A 191 -15.90 -39.56 12.79
N ALA A 192 -16.93 -39.27 11.99
CA ALA A 192 -16.86 -38.28 10.92
C ALA A 192 -16.53 -36.88 11.44
N HIS A 193 -17.16 -36.43 12.54
CA HIS A 193 -16.91 -35.12 13.15
C HIS A 193 -15.48 -34.91 13.69
N ARG A 194 -14.74 -35.98 13.96
CA ARG A 194 -13.32 -35.90 14.36
C ARG A 194 -12.36 -35.83 13.16
N ASN A 195 -12.83 -36.20 11.97
CA ASN A 195 -12.01 -36.20 10.77
C ASN A 195 -12.07 -34.82 10.09
N SER A 196 -10.97 -34.07 10.21
CA SER A 196 -10.81 -32.71 9.68
C SER A 196 -10.91 -32.60 8.14
N SER A 197 -10.86 -33.72 7.42
CA SER A 197 -11.14 -33.77 5.97
C SER A 197 -12.64 -33.84 5.64
N LEU A 198 -13.47 -34.38 6.54
CA LEU A 198 -14.91 -34.53 6.37
C LEU A 198 -15.67 -33.35 6.97
N TYR A 199 -15.30 -32.97 8.20
CA TYR A 199 -15.96 -31.92 8.99
C TYR A 199 -14.94 -30.93 9.54
N GLN A 200 -15.29 -29.65 9.50
CA GLN A 200 -14.51 -28.55 10.03
C GLN A 200 -15.37 -27.63 10.88
N CYS A 201 -14.73 -26.72 11.61
CA CYS A 201 -15.40 -25.70 12.41
C CYS A 201 -15.51 -24.40 11.62
N CYS A 202 -16.74 -24.07 11.25
CA CYS A 202 -17.10 -22.80 10.63
C CYS A 202 -17.31 -21.72 11.71
N SER A 203 -16.74 -20.55 11.50
CA SER A 203 -16.95 -19.36 12.34
C SER A 203 -16.90 -18.09 11.47
N GLY A 204 -17.52 -16.99 11.89
CA GLY A 204 -17.52 -15.74 11.13
C GLY A 204 -18.85 -14.99 11.18
N PHE A 205 -18.90 -13.83 10.52
CA PHE A 205 -20.10 -12.96 10.52
C PHE A 205 -21.38 -13.70 10.10
N CYS A 206 -21.31 -14.53 9.05
CA CYS A 206 -22.47 -15.26 8.55
C CYS A 206 -22.91 -16.38 9.52
N ILE A 207 -21.98 -16.96 10.27
CA ILE A 207 -22.29 -18.03 11.24
C ILE A 207 -22.99 -17.46 12.48
N ASP A 208 -22.50 -16.36 13.03
CA ASP A 208 -23.18 -15.66 14.14
C ASP A 208 -24.59 -15.20 13.72
N LEU A 209 -24.74 -14.67 12.50
CA LEU A 209 -26.05 -14.31 11.92
C LEU A 209 -26.98 -15.52 11.78
N LEU A 210 -26.47 -16.67 11.34
CA LEU A 210 -27.25 -17.90 11.20
C LEU A 210 -27.73 -18.45 12.54
N GLN A 211 -26.86 -18.48 13.56
CA GLN A 211 -27.24 -18.88 14.91
C GLN A 211 -28.37 -17.99 15.43
N GLN A 212 -28.24 -16.66 15.29
CA GLN A 212 -29.26 -15.72 15.73
C GLN A 212 -30.59 -15.90 14.97
N LEU A 213 -30.55 -16.18 13.67
CA LEU A 213 -31.75 -16.48 12.88
C LEU A 213 -32.38 -17.83 13.28
N ALA A 214 -31.58 -18.86 13.54
CA ALA A 214 -32.04 -20.19 13.94
C ALA A 214 -32.72 -20.19 15.32
N GLU A 215 -32.16 -19.48 16.30
CA GLU A 215 -32.78 -19.29 17.62
C GLU A 215 -34.11 -18.54 17.53
N GLN A 216 -34.20 -17.52 16.68
CA GLN A 216 -35.37 -16.63 16.59
C GLN A 216 -36.50 -17.18 15.72
N LEU A 217 -36.18 -18.03 14.74
CA LEU A 217 -37.15 -18.68 13.85
C LEU A 217 -37.41 -20.16 14.20
N GLY A 218 -36.62 -20.74 15.13
CA GLY A 218 -36.84 -22.08 15.69
C GLY A 218 -36.37 -23.25 14.82
N PHE A 219 -35.61 -23.04 13.74
CA PHE A 219 -35.21 -24.12 12.83
C PHE A 219 -33.88 -24.78 13.21
N THR A 220 -33.65 -25.98 12.66
CA THR A 220 -32.36 -26.71 12.71
C THR A 220 -31.71 -26.72 11.33
N TYR A 221 -30.39 -26.86 11.25
CA TYR A 221 -29.70 -26.80 9.96
C TYR A 221 -28.49 -27.74 9.85
N GLU A 222 -28.15 -28.12 8.61
CA GLU A 222 -26.86 -28.70 8.22
C GLU A 222 -26.09 -27.65 7.39
N LEU A 223 -24.82 -27.40 7.71
CA LEU A 223 -23.92 -26.56 6.92
C LEU A 223 -23.03 -27.41 6.03
N VAL A 224 -23.04 -27.13 4.72
CA VAL A 224 -22.34 -27.90 3.68
C VAL A 224 -21.51 -26.98 2.80
N ARG A 225 -20.22 -27.27 2.60
CA ARG A 225 -19.39 -26.58 1.62
C ARG A 225 -19.83 -26.94 0.21
N VAL A 226 -19.91 -25.96 -0.69
CA VAL A 226 -20.13 -26.20 -2.12
C VAL A 226 -19.03 -27.10 -2.73
N GLU A 227 -19.46 -28.17 -3.42
CA GLU A 227 -18.57 -29.22 -3.96
C GLU A 227 -17.59 -28.67 -5.02
N ASP A 228 -18.05 -27.77 -5.89
CA ASP A 228 -17.25 -27.15 -6.96
C ASP A 228 -16.24 -26.09 -6.46
N GLY A 229 -16.40 -25.58 -5.23
CA GLY A 229 -15.63 -24.42 -4.73
C GLY A 229 -15.90 -23.09 -5.47
N ARG A 230 -17.04 -22.95 -6.18
CA ARG A 230 -17.35 -21.79 -7.04
C ARG A 230 -18.57 -20.98 -6.56
N TRP A 231 -18.54 -19.67 -6.83
CA TRP A 231 -19.59 -18.72 -6.46
C TRP A 231 -20.93 -18.84 -7.20
N GLY A 232 -20.98 -19.55 -8.33
CA GLY A 232 -22.13 -19.52 -9.23
C GLY A 232 -22.05 -18.39 -10.25
N THR A 233 -21.39 -18.69 -11.36
CA THR A 233 -21.35 -17.91 -12.60
C THR A 233 -22.06 -18.69 -13.71
N LEU A 234 -22.69 -17.98 -14.65
CA LEU A 234 -23.36 -18.58 -15.79
C LEU A 234 -22.34 -18.87 -16.90
N HIS A 235 -22.11 -20.14 -17.21
CA HIS A 235 -21.18 -20.56 -18.27
C HIS A 235 -21.86 -21.52 -19.25
N HIS A 236 -21.84 -21.18 -20.54
CA HIS A 236 -22.51 -21.95 -21.60
C HIS A 236 -24.00 -22.29 -21.30
N GLY A 237 -24.72 -21.35 -20.69
CA GLY A 237 -26.13 -21.53 -20.32
C GLY A 237 -26.39 -22.44 -19.11
N LYS A 238 -25.34 -22.92 -18.43
CA LYS A 238 -25.44 -23.68 -17.18
C LYS A 238 -24.85 -22.90 -16.01
N TRP A 239 -25.49 -23.01 -14.86
CA TRP A 239 -24.95 -22.53 -13.60
C TRP A 239 -23.97 -23.55 -13.02
N ASN A 240 -22.95 -23.04 -12.29
CA ASN A 240 -22.02 -23.84 -11.49
C ASN A 240 -22.17 -23.49 -9.99
N GLY A 241 -21.46 -24.19 -9.10
CA GLY A 241 -21.29 -23.79 -7.71
C GLY A 241 -22.57 -23.51 -6.92
N LEU A 242 -22.54 -22.50 -6.05
CA LEU A 242 -23.64 -22.18 -5.10
C LEU A 242 -25.02 -22.03 -5.77
N ILE A 243 -25.07 -21.40 -6.94
CA ILE A 243 -26.33 -21.20 -7.68
C ILE A 243 -26.81 -22.52 -8.31
N ALA A 244 -25.90 -23.38 -8.77
CA ALA A 244 -26.27 -24.69 -9.28
C ALA A 244 -26.89 -25.58 -8.18
N ASP A 245 -26.35 -25.56 -6.96
CA ASP A 245 -26.87 -26.37 -5.85
C ASP A 245 -28.30 -25.94 -5.46
N LEU A 246 -28.63 -24.64 -5.50
CA LEU A 246 -30.01 -24.14 -5.35
C LEU A 246 -30.92 -24.54 -6.51
N VAL A 247 -30.50 -24.32 -7.76
CA VAL A 247 -31.32 -24.65 -8.96
C VAL A 247 -31.60 -26.14 -9.05
N ASN A 248 -30.63 -26.99 -8.70
CA ASN A 248 -30.76 -28.45 -8.65
C ASN A 248 -31.50 -28.96 -7.40
N LYS A 249 -31.94 -28.08 -6.49
CA LYS A 249 -32.58 -28.42 -5.20
C LYS A 249 -31.76 -29.39 -4.33
N LYS A 250 -30.42 -29.35 -4.43
CA LYS A 250 -29.56 -29.84 -3.35
C LYS A 250 -29.67 -28.90 -2.14
N THR A 251 -29.59 -27.61 -2.47
CA THR A 251 -29.76 -26.41 -1.66
C THR A 251 -31.18 -26.11 -1.14
N ASP A 252 -31.45 -25.86 0.14
CA ASP A 252 -32.63 -25.06 0.56
C ASP A 252 -32.32 -23.56 0.58
N MET A 253 -31.18 -23.20 1.18
CA MET A 253 -30.66 -21.83 1.30
C MET A 253 -29.13 -21.78 1.11
N VAL A 254 -28.62 -20.71 0.50
CA VAL A 254 -27.20 -20.36 0.49
C VAL A 254 -26.95 -19.22 1.46
N LEU A 255 -25.91 -19.37 2.28
CA LEU A 255 -25.43 -18.36 3.23
C LEU A 255 -23.92 -18.20 3.07
N THR A 256 -23.50 -17.06 2.52
CA THR A 256 -22.11 -16.57 2.44
C THR A 256 -22.17 -15.13 1.91
N SER A 257 -21.04 -14.52 1.57
CA SER A 257 -20.89 -13.25 0.85
C SER A 257 -21.36 -13.33 -0.63
N LEU A 258 -22.56 -13.87 -0.85
CA LEU A 258 -23.14 -13.99 -2.19
C LEU A 258 -23.77 -12.65 -2.62
N ILE A 259 -23.08 -11.92 -3.49
CA ILE A 259 -23.58 -10.66 -4.07
C ILE A 259 -24.83 -10.89 -4.92
N ILE A 260 -25.87 -10.08 -4.65
CA ILE A 260 -27.11 -10.02 -5.42
C ILE A 260 -26.81 -9.45 -6.82
N ASN A 261 -27.23 -10.16 -7.86
CA ASN A 261 -27.12 -9.74 -9.26
C ASN A 261 -28.37 -10.17 -10.05
N SER A 262 -28.84 -9.31 -10.93
CA SER A 262 -29.89 -9.57 -11.95
C SER A 262 -29.85 -10.97 -12.57
N ASP A 263 -28.68 -11.41 -13.06
CA ASP A 263 -28.53 -12.71 -13.72
C ASP A 263 -28.84 -13.88 -12.76
N ARG A 264 -28.54 -13.73 -11.46
CA ARG A 264 -28.81 -14.73 -10.41
C ARG A 264 -30.27 -14.66 -9.93
N GLU A 265 -30.79 -13.46 -9.71
CA GLU A 265 -32.17 -13.20 -9.25
C GLU A 265 -33.25 -13.69 -10.24
N ALA A 266 -32.87 -13.88 -11.50
CA ALA A 266 -33.71 -14.54 -12.51
C ALA A 266 -33.99 -16.02 -12.20
N VAL A 267 -33.12 -16.72 -11.46
CA VAL A 267 -33.20 -18.17 -11.21
C VAL A 267 -33.33 -18.58 -9.74
N VAL A 268 -32.91 -17.72 -8.80
CA VAL A 268 -33.05 -17.92 -7.34
C VAL A 268 -33.67 -16.68 -6.71
N ASP A 269 -34.28 -16.83 -5.53
CA ASP A 269 -34.85 -15.70 -4.81
C ASP A 269 -33.89 -15.19 -3.74
N PHE A 270 -33.58 -13.90 -3.75
CA PHE A 270 -32.72 -13.27 -2.74
C PHE A 270 -33.53 -12.67 -1.59
N SER A 271 -32.94 -12.68 -0.40
CA SER A 271 -33.40 -11.86 0.72
C SER A 271 -33.13 -10.38 0.50
N VAL A 272 -33.68 -9.54 1.37
CA VAL A 272 -33.14 -8.19 1.59
C VAL A 272 -31.64 -8.28 1.93
N PRO A 273 -30.80 -7.34 1.46
CA PRO A 273 -29.38 -7.38 1.74
C PRO A 273 -29.10 -7.16 3.22
N PHE A 274 -28.33 -8.07 3.83
CA PHE A 274 -27.92 -7.95 5.24
C PHE A 274 -26.70 -7.03 5.42
N MET A 275 -25.96 -6.78 4.33
CA MET A 275 -24.82 -5.88 4.28
C MET A 275 -24.64 -5.35 2.85
N GLU A 276 -24.26 -4.08 2.74
CA GLU A 276 -24.02 -3.39 1.47
C GLU A 276 -22.53 -3.51 1.09
N THR A 277 -22.24 -3.75 -0.19
CA THR A 277 -20.88 -3.84 -0.74
C THR A 277 -20.83 -3.35 -2.19
N GLY A 278 -19.64 -3.26 -2.78
CA GLY A 278 -19.42 -2.96 -4.20
C GLY A 278 -18.02 -3.38 -4.63
N VAL A 279 -17.68 -3.16 -5.89
CA VAL A 279 -16.32 -3.41 -6.41
C VAL A 279 -15.41 -2.26 -5.98
N ALA A 280 -14.32 -2.57 -5.29
CA ALA A 280 -13.30 -1.60 -4.88
C ALA A 280 -11.91 -2.00 -5.39
N ILE A 281 -10.95 -1.09 -5.22
CA ILE A 281 -9.58 -1.23 -5.66
C ILE A 281 -8.67 -1.07 -4.44
N VAL A 282 -7.76 -2.02 -4.20
CA VAL A 282 -6.71 -1.89 -3.19
C VAL A 282 -5.37 -1.60 -3.86
N VAL A 283 -4.60 -0.68 -3.27
CA VAL A 283 -3.24 -0.31 -3.68
C VAL A 283 -2.31 -0.30 -2.48
N ALA A 284 -1.00 -0.44 -2.71
CA ALA A 284 0.01 -0.27 -1.67
C ALA A 284 0.47 1.19 -1.60
N LYS A 285 0.61 1.70 -0.36
CA LYS A 285 1.45 2.85 -0.02
C LYS A 285 2.90 2.51 -0.33
N ARG A 286 3.57 3.40 -1.04
CA ARG A 286 5.00 3.36 -1.31
C ARG A 286 5.65 4.50 -0.55
N THR A 287 6.77 4.23 0.11
CA THR A 287 7.62 5.29 0.65
C THR A 287 8.27 6.00 -0.54
N GLY A 288 7.98 7.29 -0.73
CA GLY A 288 8.54 8.07 -1.83
C GLY A 288 10.06 8.08 -1.75
N ILE A 289 10.72 7.54 -2.77
CA ILE A 289 12.19 7.58 -2.87
C ILE A 289 12.58 9.03 -3.21
N ILE A 290 13.23 9.70 -2.27
CA ILE A 290 13.70 11.08 -2.49
C ILE A 290 14.69 11.08 -3.66
N SER A 291 14.39 11.88 -4.68
CA SER A 291 15.23 12.00 -5.88
C SER A 291 16.65 12.47 -5.50
N PRO A 292 17.71 12.04 -6.20
CA PRO A 292 19.05 12.61 -6.00
C PRO A 292 19.14 14.12 -6.30
N THR A 293 18.12 14.70 -6.96
CA THR A 293 17.97 16.12 -7.26
C THR A 293 17.18 16.91 -6.20
N ALA A 294 16.62 16.26 -5.19
CA ALA A 294 15.71 16.85 -4.20
C ALA A 294 16.28 18.05 -3.41
N PHE A 295 17.59 18.24 -3.38
CA PHE A 295 18.21 19.43 -2.76
C PHE A 295 18.09 20.69 -3.63
N LEU A 296 17.84 20.55 -4.95
CA LEU A 296 17.60 21.66 -5.88
C LEU A 296 16.11 21.99 -6.01
N GLU A 297 15.23 21.01 -5.80
CA GLU A 297 13.77 21.13 -5.91
C GLU A 297 13.09 22.20 -5.01
N PRO A 298 13.64 22.64 -3.85
CA PRO A 298 13.07 23.73 -3.05
C PRO A 298 12.99 25.09 -3.75
N PHE A 299 13.69 25.26 -4.88
CA PHE A 299 13.63 26.44 -5.74
C PHE A 299 13.63 26.04 -7.21
N ASP A 300 12.74 26.66 -8.00
CA ASP A 300 12.77 26.50 -9.46
C ASP A 300 14.08 27.04 -10.05
N THR A 301 14.46 26.49 -11.20
CA THR A 301 15.58 26.88 -12.05
C THR A 301 15.68 28.40 -12.26
N ALA A 302 14.55 29.10 -12.44
CA ALA A 302 14.51 30.56 -12.55
C ALA A 302 15.01 31.27 -11.28
N SER A 303 14.64 30.77 -10.10
CA SER A 303 15.07 31.30 -8.80
C SER A 303 16.55 31.06 -8.54
N TRP A 304 17.07 29.87 -8.88
CA TRP A 304 18.50 29.58 -8.84
C TRP A 304 19.31 30.53 -9.74
N MET A 305 18.83 30.80 -10.95
CA MET A 305 19.46 31.76 -11.87
C MET A 305 19.37 33.19 -11.35
N LEU A 306 18.27 33.61 -10.72
CA LEU A 306 18.13 34.93 -10.11
C LEU A 306 19.17 35.16 -8.99
N VAL A 307 19.34 34.18 -8.10
CA VAL A 307 20.32 34.28 -7.01
C VAL A 307 21.75 34.23 -7.56
N GLY A 308 22.07 33.24 -8.39
CA GLY A 308 23.42 32.99 -8.89
C GLY A 308 23.94 34.03 -9.89
N ALA A 309 23.11 34.41 -10.87
CA ALA A 309 23.52 35.30 -11.96
C ALA A 309 23.22 36.79 -11.70
N VAL A 310 22.19 37.11 -10.89
CA VAL A 310 21.83 38.52 -10.61
C VAL A 310 22.27 38.93 -9.21
N ALA A 311 21.78 38.29 -8.15
CA ALA A 311 22.00 38.76 -6.78
C ALA A 311 23.50 38.75 -6.37
N ILE A 312 24.21 37.64 -6.59
CA ILE A 312 25.65 37.52 -6.27
C ILE A 312 26.49 38.51 -7.07
N GLN A 313 26.17 38.72 -8.37
CA GLN A 313 26.92 39.64 -9.23
C GLN A 313 26.69 41.09 -8.82
N VAL A 314 25.42 41.50 -8.63
CA VAL A 314 25.04 42.85 -8.17
C VAL A 314 25.67 43.14 -6.80
N ALA A 315 25.65 42.20 -5.86
CA ALA A 315 26.31 42.35 -4.57
C ALA A 315 27.83 42.53 -4.70
N THR A 316 28.50 41.69 -5.50
CA THR A 316 29.95 41.77 -5.73
C THR A 316 30.35 43.10 -6.35
N PHE A 317 29.69 43.51 -7.43
CA PHE A 317 30.00 44.77 -8.12
C PHE A 317 29.66 45.98 -7.25
N SER A 318 28.57 45.96 -6.49
CA SER A 318 28.20 47.07 -5.60
C SER A 318 29.22 47.24 -4.47
N ILE A 319 29.60 46.15 -3.78
CA ILE A 319 30.60 46.21 -2.69
C ILE A 319 31.95 46.67 -3.26
N PHE A 320 32.37 46.17 -4.42
CA PHE A 320 33.60 46.63 -5.07
C PHE A 320 33.55 48.11 -5.49
N PHE A 321 32.45 48.56 -6.09
CA PHE A 321 32.29 49.93 -6.56
C PHE A 321 32.24 50.94 -5.40
N PHE A 322 31.52 50.63 -4.31
CA PHE A 322 31.48 51.49 -3.14
C PHE A 322 32.80 51.49 -2.35
N GLU A 323 33.56 50.39 -2.32
CA GLU A 323 34.92 50.39 -1.74
C GLU A 323 35.90 51.18 -2.62
N TRP A 324 35.78 51.09 -3.96
CA TRP A 324 36.59 51.86 -4.92
C TRP A 324 36.31 53.36 -4.85
N LEU A 325 35.06 53.77 -4.66
CA LEU A 325 34.67 55.17 -4.47
C LEU A 325 34.94 55.69 -3.05
N SER A 326 35.13 54.81 -2.05
CA SER A 326 35.34 55.24 -0.67
C SER A 326 36.73 55.86 -0.49
N PRO A 327 36.86 57.07 0.09
CA PRO A 327 38.15 57.67 0.40
C PRO A 327 39.05 56.84 1.33
N SER A 328 38.47 55.89 2.10
CA SER A 328 39.20 54.96 2.95
C SER A 328 39.59 53.63 2.29
N GLY A 329 39.01 53.33 1.12
CA GLY A 329 39.40 52.20 0.26
C GLY A 329 40.42 52.61 -0.80
N PHE A 330 40.26 53.81 -1.37
CA PHE A 330 41.18 54.41 -2.34
C PHE A 330 42.36 55.11 -1.65
N ASP A 331 43.25 54.32 -1.04
CA ASP A 331 44.47 54.77 -0.34
C ASP A 331 45.56 55.21 -1.35
N CYS A 332 45.20 56.14 -2.24
CA CYS A 332 46.12 56.75 -3.20
C CYS A 332 46.93 57.83 -2.47
N SER A 333 48.13 57.44 -2.04
CA SER A 333 49.04 58.29 -1.26
C SER A 333 49.34 59.61 -1.98
N THR A 334 48.60 60.66 -1.64
CA THR A 334 48.86 62.03 -2.10
C THR A 334 49.94 62.63 -1.18
N GLY A 335 51.13 62.02 -1.26
CA GLY A 335 52.30 62.31 -0.44
C GLY A 335 53.53 61.74 -1.15
N ASN A 336 54.59 62.55 -1.27
CA ASN A 336 55.61 62.44 -2.32
C ASN A 336 56.68 61.34 -2.08
N ASP A 337 56.28 60.15 -1.62
CA ASP A 337 57.17 59.10 -1.15
C ASP A 337 57.21 57.91 -2.13
N SER A 338 58.01 58.05 -3.19
CA SER A 338 58.11 57.17 -4.37
C SER A 338 58.72 55.76 -4.12
N LYS A 339 58.55 55.20 -2.91
CA LYS A 339 59.10 53.89 -2.49
C LYS A 339 58.11 52.92 -1.84
N ARG A 340 56.82 53.25 -1.78
CA ARG A 340 55.76 52.27 -1.49
C ARG A 340 54.76 52.25 -2.65
N MET A 341 54.59 51.08 -3.28
CA MET A 341 53.44 50.87 -4.17
C MET A 341 52.15 51.02 -3.37
N PRO A 342 51.06 51.56 -3.97
CA PRO A 342 49.75 51.58 -3.33
C PRO A 342 49.32 50.14 -3.05
N GLN A 343 49.20 49.78 -1.76
CA GLN A 343 48.68 48.48 -1.35
C GLN A 343 47.15 48.50 -1.43
N ASN A 344 46.61 48.44 -2.65
CA ASN A 344 45.20 48.11 -2.85
C ASN A 344 45.00 46.63 -2.48
N ARG A 345 44.84 46.36 -1.18
CA ARG A 345 44.69 44.99 -0.62
C ARG A 345 43.35 44.34 -1.00
N PHE A 346 42.41 45.11 -1.54
CA PHE A 346 41.13 44.65 -2.07
C PHE A 346 41.21 44.41 -3.58
N SER A 347 40.71 43.25 -4.01
CA SER A 347 40.66 42.81 -5.41
C SER A 347 39.28 42.19 -5.67
N LEU A 348 38.76 42.31 -6.90
CA LEU A 348 37.47 41.74 -7.29
C LEU A 348 37.31 40.27 -6.89
N CYS A 349 38.35 39.45 -7.06
CA CYS A 349 38.32 38.04 -6.67
C CYS A 349 38.18 37.85 -5.14
N ARG A 350 38.72 38.78 -4.33
CA ARG A 350 38.54 38.78 -2.87
C ARG A 350 37.13 39.22 -2.49
N THR A 351 36.56 40.22 -3.16
CA THR A 351 35.16 40.60 -2.97
C THR A 351 34.21 39.46 -3.33
N TYR A 352 34.47 38.75 -4.43
CA TYR A 352 33.70 37.56 -4.83
C TYR A 352 33.78 36.46 -3.77
N TRP A 353 34.97 36.22 -3.21
CA TRP A 353 35.17 35.29 -2.09
C TRP A 353 34.42 35.71 -0.81
N ILE A 354 34.36 37.01 -0.49
CA ILE A 354 33.53 37.54 0.62
C ILE A 354 32.05 37.24 0.38
N VAL A 355 31.54 37.55 -0.82
CA VAL A 355 30.11 37.38 -1.14
C VAL A 355 29.69 35.92 -1.02
N TRP A 356 30.50 34.98 -1.53
CA TRP A 356 30.29 33.54 -1.38
C TRP A 356 30.45 33.02 0.05
N ALA A 357 31.46 33.48 0.79
CA ALA A 357 31.65 33.07 2.19
C ALA A 357 30.48 33.50 3.08
N VAL A 358 29.96 34.72 2.88
CA VAL A 358 28.78 35.22 3.59
C VAL A 358 27.51 34.47 3.18
N LEU A 359 27.34 34.12 1.89
CA LEU A 359 26.18 33.38 1.41
C LEU A 359 26.05 31.99 2.07
N PHE A 360 27.16 31.28 2.22
CA PHE A 360 27.21 29.98 2.88
C PHE A 360 27.47 30.04 4.40
N GLN A 361 27.46 31.24 5.00
CA GLN A 361 27.76 31.47 6.43
C GLN A 361 29.09 30.84 6.90
N ALA A 362 30.07 30.72 5.99
CA ALA A 362 31.33 30.07 6.27
C ALA A 362 32.24 30.98 7.12
N SER A 363 32.80 30.44 8.21
CA SER A 363 33.68 31.13 9.16
C SER A 363 35.11 31.37 8.64
N VAL A 364 35.25 31.65 7.34
CA VAL A 364 36.53 31.96 6.71
C VAL A 364 37.02 33.32 7.19
N HIS A 365 38.31 33.38 7.56
CA HIS A 365 38.96 34.62 7.94
C HIS A 365 39.14 35.52 6.71
N VAL A 366 38.27 36.51 6.52
CA VAL A 366 38.37 37.47 5.40
C VAL A 366 38.53 38.90 5.90
N ASP A 367 39.46 39.64 5.26
CA ASP A 367 39.69 41.07 5.51
C ASP A 367 38.39 41.87 5.27
N SER A 368 37.79 42.44 6.32
CA SER A 368 36.59 43.27 6.24
C SER A 368 36.85 44.57 5.43
N PRO A 369 35.90 45.04 4.58
CA PRO A 369 36.07 46.28 3.83
C PRO A 369 36.29 47.49 4.74
N ARG A 370 37.00 48.51 4.24
CA ARG A 370 37.37 49.72 4.98
C ARG A 370 36.35 50.86 4.82
N GLY A 371 35.61 50.90 3.73
CA GLY A 371 34.53 51.86 3.51
C GLY A 371 33.37 51.64 4.47
N PHE A 372 32.88 52.71 5.10
CA PHE A 372 31.66 52.64 5.93
C PHE A 372 30.44 52.19 5.09
N THR A 373 30.33 52.71 3.87
CA THR A 373 29.34 52.30 2.87
C THR A 373 29.50 50.83 2.46
N ALA A 374 30.72 50.38 2.18
CA ALA A 374 30.99 48.99 1.83
C ALA A 374 30.66 48.03 2.98
N ARG A 375 30.97 48.38 4.24
CA ARG A 375 30.54 47.62 5.43
C ARG A 375 29.02 47.54 5.56
N PHE A 376 28.33 48.66 5.37
CA PHE A 376 26.86 48.68 5.39
C PHE A 376 26.27 47.79 4.29
N MET A 377 26.81 47.84 3.07
CA MET A 377 26.41 46.94 1.97
C MET A 377 26.73 45.47 2.26
N THR A 378 27.87 45.15 2.89
CA THR A 378 28.21 43.79 3.33
C THR A 378 27.24 43.30 4.41
N ASN A 379 26.85 44.14 5.36
CA ASN A 379 25.84 43.80 6.37
C ASN A 379 24.44 43.57 5.73
N MET A 380 24.07 44.38 4.73
CA MET A 380 22.82 44.19 3.99
C MET A 380 22.82 42.88 3.19
N TRP A 381 23.94 42.53 2.55
CA TRP A 381 24.14 41.23 1.91
C TRP A 381 24.09 40.08 2.92
N ALA A 382 24.69 40.24 4.10
CA ALA A 382 24.64 39.23 5.16
C ALA A 382 23.21 39.01 5.66
N MET A 383 22.40 40.06 5.83
CA MET A 383 20.99 39.93 6.17
C MET A 383 20.20 39.19 5.08
N PHE A 384 20.43 39.52 3.80
CA PHE A 384 19.82 38.79 2.68
C PHE A 384 20.26 37.32 2.65
N ALA A 385 21.53 37.01 2.86
CA ALA A 385 22.07 35.65 2.90
C ALA A 385 21.46 34.82 4.04
N VAL A 386 21.30 35.39 5.25
CA VAL A 386 20.65 34.73 6.38
C VAL A 386 19.17 34.43 6.06
N VAL A 387 18.43 35.39 5.51
CA VAL A 387 17.02 35.20 5.11
C VAL A 387 16.89 34.17 3.99
N PHE A 388 17.75 34.22 2.97
CA PHE A 388 17.79 33.24 1.89
C PHE A 388 18.07 31.83 2.41
N LEU A 389 19.06 31.66 3.29
CA LEU A 389 19.35 30.36 3.90
C LEU A 389 18.19 29.86 4.75
N ALA A 390 17.54 30.72 5.53
CA ALA A 390 16.37 30.35 6.34
C ALA A 390 15.16 29.92 5.50
N ILE A 391 14.93 30.55 4.35
CA ILE A 391 13.88 30.14 3.40
C ILE A 391 14.27 28.82 2.72
N TYR A 392 15.54 28.65 2.32
CA TYR A 392 16.04 27.40 1.76
C TYR A 392 15.87 26.23 2.75
N THR A 393 16.27 26.39 4.01
CA THR A 393 16.14 25.34 5.03
C THR A 393 14.68 25.06 5.37
N ALA A 394 13.80 26.08 5.41
CA ALA A 394 12.37 25.90 5.62
C ALA A 394 11.70 25.14 4.46
N ASN A 395 11.98 25.50 3.21
CA ASN A 395 11.42 24.83 2.03
C ASN A 395 11.98 23.41 1.88
N LEU A 396 13.28 23.21 2.13
CA LEU A 396 13.89 21.88 2.14
C LEU A 396 13.28 21.01 3.24
N ALA A 397 13.13 21.52 4.46
CA ALA A 397 12.48 20.79 5.55
C ALA A 397 11.03 20.43 5.20
N ALA A 398 10.26 21.36 4.62
CA ALA A 398 8.88 21.10 4.18
C ALA A 398 8.79 20.06 3.05
N PHE A 399 9.80 19.98 2.18
CA PHE A 399 9.91 18.96 1.14
C PHE A 399 10.36 17.59 1.69
N MET A 400 11.24 17.59 2.70
CA MET A 400 11.73 16.37 3.37
C MET A 400 10.71 15.75 4.32
N ILE A 401 9.58 16.42 4.63
CA ILE A 401 8.44 15.78 5.28
C ILE A 401 7.90 14.72 4.31
N THR A 402 8.15 13.45 4.63
CA THR A 402 7.82 12.29 3.81
C THR A 402 6.32 12.28 3.46
N ARG A 403 6.00 12.46 2.19
CA ARG A 403 4.67 12.15 1.65
C ARG A 403 4.61 10.65 1.38
N GLU A 404 3.55 10.00 1.87
CA GLU A 404 3.21 8.65 1.42
C GLU A 404 2.78 8.76 -0.06
N GLU A 405 3.51 8.10 -0.96
CA GLU A 405 3.13 8.06 -2.38
C GLU A 405 2.28 6.82 -2.65
N PHE A 406 1.10 7.00 -3.23
CA PHE A 406 0.23 5.90 -3.62
C PHE A 406 -0.49 6.21 -4.93
N HIS A 407 -0.96 5.17 -5.59
CA HIS A 407 -1.75 5.33 -6.82
C HIS A 407 -3.16 5.79 -6.47
N GLU A 408 -3.35 7.12 -6.40
CA GLU A 408 -4.68 7.73 -6.39
C GLU A 408 -5.43 7.36 -7.67
N LEU A 409 -6.44 6.50 -7.53
CA LEU A 409 -7.37 6.11 -8.58
C LEU A 409 -8.76 6.57 -8.18
N SER A 410 -9.48 7.21 -9.11
CA SER A 410 -10.81 7.79 -8.81
C SER A 410 -11.90 6.73 -8.61
N GLY A 411 -11.71 5.56 -9.22
CA GLY A 411 -12.65 4.45 -9.28
C GLY A 411 -12.35 3.60 -10.51
N LEU A 412 -13.30 2.73 -10.91
CA LEU A 412 -13.13 1.84 -12.06
C LEU A 412 -13.12 2.57 -13.41
N ASP A 413 -13.79 3.73 -13.50
CA ASP A 413 -13.85 4.60 -14.68
C ASP A 413 -12.59 5.48 -14.87
N ASP A 414 -11.54 5.31 -14.06
CA ASP A 414 -10.31 6.09 -14.15
C ASP A 414 -9.60 5.87 -15.49
N PRO A 415 -9.15 6.94 -16.21
CA PRO A 415 -8.45 6.79 -17.49
C PRO A 415 -7.21 5.91 -17.43
N ARG A 416 -6.57 5.78 -16.25
CA ARG A 416 -5.42 4.88 -16.03
C ARG A 416 -5.80 3.40 -16.10
N ILE A 417 -7.01 3.04 -15.67
CA ILE A 417 -7.55 1.67 -15.74
C ILE A 417 -8.14 1.40 -17.12
N ALA A 418 -8.83 2.39 -17.70
CA ALA A 418 -9.34 2.30 -19.07
C ALA A 418 -8.21 2.11 -20.10
N ARG A 419 -7.03 2.71 -19.88
CA ARG A 419 -5.88 2.64 -20.79
C ARG A 419 -4.55 2.40 -20.03
N PRO A 420 -4.28 1.18 -19.53
CA PRO A 420 -3.13 0.90 -18.67
C PRO A 420 -1.77 1.15 -19.34
N LEU A 421 -1.71 1.00 -20.66
CA LEU A 421 -0.50 1.25 -21.47
C LEU A 421 -0.23 2.74 -21.75
N SER A 422 -1.13 3.66 -21.36
CA SER A 422 -0.95 5.11 -21.57
C SER A 422 0.02 5.73 -20.55
N HIS A 423 0.16 5.13 -19.38
CA HIS A 423 1.10 5.55 -18.34
C HIS A 423 2.42 4.76 -18.47
N ARG A 424 3.51 5.33 -17.95
CA ARG A 424 4.82 4.66 -17.84
C ARG A 424 5.35 4.80 -16.41
N PRO A 425 5.57 3.69 -15.67
CA PRO A 425 5.31 2.29 -16.05
C PRO A 425 3.81 2.03 -16.29
N ALA A 426 3.51 0.96 -17.05
CA ALA A 426 2.13 0.56 -17.32
C ALA A 426 1.49 -0.03 -16.06
N LEU A 427 0.26 0.37 -15.75
CA LEU A 427 -0.44 -0.05 -14.53
C LEU A 427 -0.78 -1.56 -14.61
N LYS A 428 -0.27 -2.37 -13.69
CA LYS A 428 -0.65 -3.79 -13.57
C LYS A 428 -1.80 -3.96 -12.58
N PHE A 429 -2.91 -4.55 -13.02
CA PHE A 429 -4.03 -4.88 -12.14
C PHE A 429 -4.68 -6.22 -12.51
N GLY A 430 -5.24 -6.89 -11.50
CA GLY A 430 -5.84 -8.22 -11.59
C GLY A 430 -7.05 -8.38 -10.65
N THR A 431 -7.82 -9.45 -10.84
CA THR A 431 -8.90 -9.90 -9.95
C THR A 431 -8.85 -11.42 -9.74
N VAL A 432 -9.84 -11.99 -9.04
CA VAL A 432 -10.03 -13.45 -8.91
C VAL A 432 -10.92 -13.94 -10.06
N PRO A 433 -10.50 -14.94 -10.88
CA PRO A 433 -11.30 -15.42 -12.00
C PRO A 433 -12.54 -16.17 -11.52
N TRP A 434 -13.62 -16.16 -12.32
CA TRP A 434 -14.91 -16.80 -12.00
C TRP A 434 -15.65 -16.22 -10.78
N SER A 435 -15.20 -15.07 -10.28
CA SER A 435 -15.85 -14.30 -9.21
C SER A 435 -16.99 -13.42 -9.76
N HIS A 436 -17.71 -12.73 -8.86
CA HIS A 436 -18.64 -11.69 -9.27
C HIS A 436 -17.93 -10.50 -9.93
N THR A 437 -16.76 -10.09 -9.42
CA THR A 437 -16.01 -8.94 -9.97
C THR A 437 -15.49 -9.22 -11.38
N ASP A 438 -14.95 -10.42 -11.63
CA ASP A 438 -14.52 -10.86 -12.96
C ASP A 438 -15.67 -10.83 -13.98
N ALA A 439 -16.84 -11.39 -13.62
CA ALA A 439 -18.03 -11.38 -14.48
C ALA A 439 -18.57 -9.96 -14.74
N THR A 440 -18.56 -9.08 -13.72
CA THR A 440 -18.98 -7.68 -13.83
C THR A 440 -18.02 -6.88 -14.71
N LEU A 441 -16.70 -7.04 -14.55
CA LEU A 441 -15.72 -6.38 -15.41
C LEU A 441 -15.80 -6.90 -16.86
N ALA A 442 -16.00 -8.20 -17.08
CA ALA A 442 -16.20 -8.75 -18.43
C ALA A 442 -17.46 -8.19 -19.13
N LYS A 443 -18.53 -7.92 -18.37
CA LYS A 443 -19.83 -7.43 -18.88
C LYS A 443 -19.81 -5.94 -19.21
N TYR A 444 -19.15 -5.11 -18.39
CA TYR A 444 -19.18 -3.64 -18.52
C TYR A 444 -17.88 -3.01 -19.04
N PHE A 445 -16.72 -3.64 -18.85
CA PHE A 445 -15.39 -3.10 -19.19
C PHE A 445 -14.54 -4.12 -19.98
N PRO A 446 -14.94 -4.50 -21.20
CA PRO A 446 -14.28 -5.58 -21.96
C PRO A 446 -12.82 -5.28 -22.33
N GLU A 447 -12.46 -4.01 -22.61
CA GLU A 447 -11.08 -3.61 -22.91
C GLU A 447 -10.15 -3.74 -21.69
N PRO A 448 -10.45 -3.13 -20.52
CA PRO A 448 -9.71 -3.39 -19.28
C PRO A 448 -9.70 -4.87 -18.87
N HIS A 449 -10.83 -5.58 -19.02
CA HIS A 449 -10.93 -7.00 -18.67
C HIS A 449 -9.94 -7.85 -19.48
N ALA A 450 -9.87 -7.66 -20.80
CA ALA A 450 -8.93 -8.38 -21.66
C ALA A 450 -7.47 -8.20 -21.20
N TYR A 451 -7.08 -6.97 -20.82
CA TYR A 451 -5.74 -6.70 -20.27
C TYR A 451 -5.54 -7.31 -18.88
N MET A 452 -6.57 -7.30 -18.03
CA MET A 452 -6.54 -7.82 -16.67
C MET A 452 -6.35 -9.35 -16.61
N THR A 453 -6.89 -10.10 -17.57
CA THR A 453 -6.88 -11.59 -17.52
C THR A 453 -5.50 -12.21 -17.32
N GLN A 454 -4.44 -11.61 -17.87
CA GLN A 454 -3.07 -12.10 -17.74
C GLN A 454 -2.45 -11.89 -16.34
N PHE A 455 -3.06 -11.02 -15.51
CA PHE A 455 -2.59 -10.65 -14.17
C PHE A 455 -3.50 -11.17 -13.04
N ASN A 456 -4.55 -11.92 -13.37
CA ASN A 456 -5.47 -12.50 -12.39
C ASN A 456 -4.77 -13.47 -11.42
N ARG A 457 -5.29 -13.55 -10.19
CA ARG A 457 -4.78 -14.42 -9.11
C ARG A 457 -5.85 -15.40 -8.66
N SER A 458 -5.44 -16.58 -8.20
CA SER A 458 -6.36 -17.65 -7.79
C SER A 458 -7.15 -17.36 -6.51
N THR A 459 -6.59 -16.57 -5.59
CA THR A 459 -7.22 -16.23 -4.30
C THR A 459 -7.04 -14.74 -3.98
N VAL A 460 -7.94 -14.21 -3.15
CA VAL A 460 -7.90 -12.81 -2.69
C VAL A 460 -6.59 -12.50 -1.95
N GLY A 461 -6.15 -13.40 -1.06
CA GLY A 461 -4.87 -13.26 -0.35
C GLY A 461 -3.65 -13.25 -1.29
N ALA A 462 -3.65 -14.07 -2.35
CA ALA A 462 -2.61 -14.03 -3.38
C ALA A 462 -2.62 -12.70 -4.19
N GLY A 463 -3.80 -12.12 -4.39
CA GLY A 463 -3.98 -10.77 -4.95
C GLY A 463 -3.34 -9.69 -4.08
N VAL A 464 -3.75 -9.62 -2.81
CA VAL A 464 -3.26 -8.61 -1.86
C VAL A 464 -1.75 -8.72 -1.60
N THR A 465 -1.23 -9.93 -1.43
CA THR A 465 0.23 -10.16 -1.30
C THR A 465 1.01 -9.77 -2.56
N SER A 466 0.42 -9.91 -3.75
CA SER A 466 1.04 -9.41 -5.00
C SER A 466 1.11 -7.88 -5.08
N VAL A 467 0.19 -7.18 -4.42
CA VAL A 467 0.20 -5.71 -4.30
C VAL A 467 1.25 -5.26 -3.27
N LEU A 468 1.33 -5.94 -2.12
CA LEU A 468 2.38 -5.70 -1.10
C LEU A 468 3.80 -5.91 -1.64
N THR A 469 4.00 -6.90 -2.51
CA THR A 469 5.30 -7.20 -3.15
C THR A 469 5.57 -6.36 -4.41
N ALA A 470 4.66 -5.45 -4.77
CA ALA A 470 4.72 -4.60 -5.97
C ALA A 470 4.85 -5.36 -7.32
N ASP A 471 4.42 -6.63 -7.39
CA ASP A 471 4.22 -7.30 -8.69
C ASP A 471 2.91 -6.84 -9.36
N LEU A 472 1.89 -6.51 -8.57
CA LEU A 472 0.71 -5.76 -9.02
C LEU A 472 0.74 -4.34 -8.44
N ASP A 473 0.28 -3.35 -9.21
CA ASP A 473 0.13 -1.98 -8.72
C ASP A 473 -1.22 -1.77 -8.01
N ALA A 474 -2.26 -2.48 -8.48
CA ALA A 474 -3.59 -2.46 -7.93
C ALA A 474 -4.26 -3.85 -8.01
N PHE A 475 -5.18 -4.14 -7.10
CA PHE A 475 -5.99 -5.37 -7.14
C PHE A 475 -7.47 -5.00 -6.96
N ILE A 476 -8.33 -5.57 -7.81
CA ILE A 476 -9.75 -5.21 -7.91
C ILE A 476 -10.58 -6.39 -7.39
N TYR A 477 -11.36 -6.16 -6.33
CA TYR A 477 -12.20 -7.20 -5.72
C TYR A 477 -13.37 -6.57 -4.94
N ASP A 478 -14.08 -7.40 -4.18
CA ASP A 478 -15.18 -7.02 -3.31
C ASP A 478 -14.74 -6.08 -2.16
N GLY A 479 -15.40 -4.94 -2.02
CA GLY A 479 -14.94 -3.80 -1.23
C GLY A 479 -14.88 -4.07 0.27
N THR A 480 -15.89 -4.72 0.84
CA THR A 480 -15.89 -5.08 2.27
C THR A 480 -14.82 -6.12 2.62
N VAL A 481 -14.49 -7.03 1.69
CA VAL A 481 -13.40 -8.00 1.85
C VAL A 481 -12.05 -7.28 1.79
N LEU A 482 -11.86 -6.36 0.84
CA LEU A 482 -10.63 -5.55 0.76
C LEU A 482 -10.47 -4.63 1.97
N ASP A 483 -11.52 -3.95 2.42
CA ASP A 483 -11.49 -3.09 3.61
C ASP A 483 -11.15 -3.89 4.89
N TYR A 484 -11.66 -5.12 5.00
CA TYR A 484 -11.26 -6.05 6.08
C TYR A 484 -9.76 -6.37 5.99
N LEU A 485 -9.25 -6.78 4.83
CA LEU A 485 -7.84 -7.14 4.66
C LEU A 485 -6.90 -5.95 4.87
N VAL A 486 -7.28 -4.74 4.45
CA VAL A 486 -6.58 -3.48 4.74
C VAL A 486 -6.59 -3.15 6.23
N SER A 487 -7.70 -3.42 6.92
CA SER A 487 -7.81 -3.17 8.37
C SER A 487 -6.99 -4.15 9.22
N GLN A 488 -6.76 -5.38 8.71
CA GLN A 488 -6.00 -6.44 9.37
C GLN A 488 -4.48 -6.41 9.06
N ASP A 489 -4.04 -5.59 8.12
CA ASP A 489 -2.62 -5.42 7.80
C ASP A 489 -1.82 -4.95 9.04
N GLU A 490 -0.63 -5.51 9.29
CA GLU A 490 0.16 -5.16 10.48
C GLU A 490 0.91 -3.84 10.29
N ASP A 491 1.37 -3.57 9.06
CA ASP A 491 2.17 -2.38 8.73
C ASP A 491 1.32 -1.14 8.36
N CYS A 492 0.02 -1.33 8.10
CA CYS A 492 -0.90 -0.37 7.47
C CYS A 492 -0.37 0.19 6.13
N ARG A 493 0.24 -0.65 5.30
CA ARG A 493 0.76 -0.29 3.96
C ARG A 493 -0.31 -0.38 2.88
N LEU A 494 -1.42 -1.07 3.10
CA LEU A 494 -2.51 -1.12 2.13
C LEU A 494 -3.51 0.02 2.32
N LEU A 495 -4.16 0.44 1.23
CA LEU A 495 -5.37 1.25 1.28
C LEU A 495 -6.34 0.88 0.16
N THR A 496 -7.64 1.01 0.43
CA THR A 496 -8.67 1.03 -0.61
C THR A 496 -8.78 2.44 -1.21
N VAL A 497 -8.94 2.52 -2.54
CA VAL A 497 -8.99 3.78 -3.31
C VAL A 497 -10.20 3.82 -4.24
N GLY A 498 -10.66 5.05 -4.50
CA GLY A 498 -11.79 5.36 -5.37
C GLY A 498 -13.16 5.10 -4.74
N SER A 499 -14.22 5.50 -5.45
CA SER A 499 -15.59 5.15 -5.08
C SER A 499 -15.91 3.70 -5.45
N TRP A 500 -16.66 2.99 -4.59
CA TRP A 500 -17.15 1.65 -4.90
C TRP A 500 -18.02 1.65 -6.17
N TYR A 501 -17.67 0.81 -7.14
CA TYR A 501 -18.43 0.62 -8.37
C TYR A 501 -19.47 -0.49 -8.21
N ALA A 502 -20.59 -0.41 -8.93
CA ALA A 502 -21.68 -1.41 -8.89
C ALA A 502 -22.12 -1.77 -7.45
N MET A 503 -22.45 -0.76 -6.64
CA MET A 503 -22.96 -0.96 -5.28
C MET A 503 -24.19 -1.88 -5.29
N SER A 504 -24.13 -2.92 -4.46
CA SER A 504 -25.14 -3.95 -4.27
C SER A 504 -25.11 -4.37 -2.79
N GLY A 505 -25.50 -5.59 -2.47
CA GLY A 505 -25.31 -6.17 -1.15
C GLY A 505 -25.26 -7.69 -1.18
N TYR A 506 -24.90 -8.25 -0.04
CA TYR A 506 -24.98 -9.69 0.20
C TYR A 506 -26.38 -10.06 0.65
N GLY A 507 -26.98 -11.04 -0.02
CA GLY A 507 -28.28 -11.59 0.29
C GLY A 507 -28.21 -13.08 0.59
N LEU A 508 -29.10 -13.57 1.44
CA LEU A 508 -29.39 -15.01 1.53
C LEU A 508 -30.09 -15.40 0.23
N ALA A 509 -29.64 -16.46 -0.44
CA ALA A 509 -30.31 -16.96 -1.63
C ALA A 509 -31.10 -18.22 -1.30
N PHE A 510 -32.35 -18.28 -1.74
CA PHE A 510 -33.26 -19.41 -1.55
C PHE A 510 -33.62 -20.04 -2.90
N THR A 511 -34.12 -21.27 -2.85
CA THR A 511 -34.77 -21.89 -4.02
C THR A 511 -35.95 -21.04 -4.50
N ARG A 512 -36.18 -21.03 -5.83
CA ARG A 512 -37.24 -20.22 -6.46
C ARG A 512 -38.63 -20.59 -5.92
N ASN A 513 -39.40 -19.57 -5.53
CA ASN A 513 -40.68 -19.64 -4.82
C ASN A 513 -40.58 -20.28 -3.42
N SER A 514 -39.49 -20.05 -2.69
CA SER A 514 -39.32 -20.54 -1.31
C SER A 514 -40.33 -19.92 -0.34
N LYS A 515 -40.97 -20.78 0.48
CA LYS A 515 -41.91 -20.39 1.53
C LYS A 515 -41.25 -19.64 2.70
N TYR A 516 -39.93 -19.78 2.87
CA TYR A 516 -39.20 -19.23 4.01
C TYR A 516 -38.77 -17.77 3.81
N LEU A 517 -38.68 -17.31 2.56
CA LEU A 517 -38.09 -16.01 2.23
C LEU A 517 -38.78 -14.81 2.92
N SER A 518 -40.11 -14.81 3.03
CA SER A 518 -40.84 -13.73 3.72
C SER A 518 -40.56 -13.68 5.23
N MET A 519 -40.40 -14.84 5.86
CA MET A 519 -40.06 -15.00 7.28
C MET A 519 -38.64 -14.48 7.55
N PHE A 520 -37.66 -14.91 6.74
CA PHE A 520 -36.27 -14.45 6.86
C PHE A 520 -36.13 -12.95 6.55
N ASN A 521 -36.81 -12.43 5.52
CA ASN A 521 -36.80 -11.00 5.21
C ASN A 521 -37.30 -10.14 6.36
N LYS A 522 -38.43 -10.54 6.98
CA LYS A 522 -38.94 -9.84 8.17
C LYS A 522 -37.89 -9.82 9.28
N ARG A 523 -37.25 -10.95 9.56
CA ARG A 523 -36.28 -11.05 10.66
C ARG A 523 -34.97 -10.32 10.40
N LEU A 524 -34.48 -10.31 9.15
CA LEU A 524 -33.33 -9.50 8.74
C LEU A 524 -33.60 -7.99 8.90
N LEU A 525 -34.80 -7.53 8.59
CA LEU A 525 -35.21 -6.14 8.82
C LEU A 525 -35.24 -5.81 10.32
N ASP A 526 -35.77 -6.70 11.17
CA ASP A 526 -35.74 -6.52 12.63
C ASP A 526 -34.28 -6.40 13.16
N LEU A 527 -33.37 -7.26 12.69
CA LEU A 527 -31.96 -7.25 13.06
C LEU A 527 -31.23 -5.99 12.56
N ARG A 528 -31.62 -5.46 11.39
CA ARG A 528 -31.12 -4.17 10.86
C ARG A 528 -31.62 -3.00 11.70
N SER A 529 -32.91 -2.97 12.07
CA SER A 529 -33.48 -1.88 12.89
C SER A 529 -32.97 -1.87 14.32
N ASN A 530 -32.68 -3.04 14.90
CA ASN A 530 -32.13 -3.16 16.25
C ASN A 530 -30.62 -2.82 16.32
N GLY A 531 -29.95 -2.69 15.17
CA GLY A 531 -28.50 -2.47 15.09
C GLY A 531 -27.67 -3.71 15.43
N ASP A 532 -28.27 -4.91 15.47
CA ASP A 532 -27.56 -6.16 15.76
C ASP A 532 -26.58 -6.51 14.63
N LEU A 533 -26.98 -6.31 13.36
CA LEU A 533 -26.09 -6.47 12.20
C LEU A 533 -24.87 -5.55 12.27
N GLU A 534 -25.03 -4.31 12.75
CA GLU A 534 -23.94 -3.36 12.93
C GLU A 534 -23.03 -3.76 14.10
N ARG A 535 -23.56 -4.39 15.15
CA ARG A 535 -22.77 -4.96 16.25
C ARG A 535 -21.92 -6.14 15.75
N LEU A 536 -22.50 -7.06 14.98
CA LEU A 536 -21.78 -8.18 14.35
C LEU A 536 -20.72 -7.66 13.37
N ARG A 537 -21.05 -6.65 12.56
CA ARG A 537 -20.12 -6.04 11.59
C ARG A 537 -18.89 -5.49 12.31
N ARG A 538 -19.08 -4.72 13.39
CA ARG A 538 -17.97 -4.21 14.20
C ARG A 538 -17.15 -5.36 14.79
N TYR A 539 -17.79 -6.36 15.39
CA TYR A 539 -17.06 -7.48 16.02
C TYR A 539 -16.15 -8.23 15.04
N TRP A 540 -16.64 -8.54 13.83
CA TRP A 540 -15.88 -9.32 12.84
C TRP A 540 -14.96 -8.47 11.93
N MET A 541 -15.24 -7.18 11.75
CA MET A 541 -14.52 -6.32 10.79
C MET A 541 -13.70 -5.19 11.41
N THR A 542 -13.63 -5.05 12.75
CA THR A 542 -12.61 -4.17 13.34
C THR A 542 -11.23 -4.78 13.20
N GLY A 543 -10.33 -4.05 12.54
CA GLY A 543 -8.89 -4.32 12.56
C GLY A 543 -8.08 -3.28 13.35
N THR A 544 -6.76 -3.45 13.30
CA THR A 544 -5.74 -2.59 13.90
C THR A 544 -5.63 -1.26 13.15
N CYS A 545 -5.54 -1.32 11.82
CA CYS A 545 -5.44 -0.14 10.96
C CYS A 545 -6.79 0.55 10.79
N LYS A 546 -6.80 1.88 10.88
CA LYS A 546 -8.00 2.72 10.67
C LYS A 546 -7.68 3.82 9.66
N PRO A 547 -7.99 3.67 8.36
CA PRO A 547 -7.55 4.59 7.32
C PRO A 547 -8.00 6.05 7.56
N ASN A 548 -9.19 6.25 8.13
CA ASN A 548 -9.74 7.58 8.44
C ASN A 548 -9.27 8.15 9.80
N LYS A 549 -8.48 7.40 10.58
CA LYS A 549 -7.72 7.94 11.71
C LYS A 549 -6.26 7.98 11.31
N GLN A 550 -5.90 9.03 10.59
CA GLN A 550 -4.51 9.48 10.52
C GLN A 550 -4.07 9.90 11.93
N GLU A 551 -3.68 8.93 12.77
CA GLU A 551 -2.69 9.23 13.78
C GLU A 551 -1.46 9.72 13.04
N HIS A 552 -0.95 10.89 13.45
CA HIS A 552 0.29 11.44 12.92
C HIS A 552 1.43 10.48 13.27
N LYS A 553 1.67 9.46 12.44
CA LYS A 553 2.87 8.63 12.53
C LYS A 553 4.06 9.60 12.52
N SER A 554 4.87 9.51 13.57
CA SER A 554 6.17 10.16 13.65
C SER A 554 6.90 9.90 12.34
N SER A 555 7.45 10.95 11.73
CA SER A 555 8.23 10.80 10.51
C SER A 555 9.41 9.87 10.79
N ASP A 556 9.58 8.83 9.96
CA ASP A 556 10.71 7.92 10.08
C ASP A 556 12.03 8.71 10.00
N PRO A 557 13.08 8.30 10.75
CA PRO A 557 14.36 8.99 10.71
C PRO A 557 14.95 8.96 9.30
N LEU A 558 15.47 10.11 8.86
CA LEU A 558 15.98 10.31 7.50
C LEU A 558 17.04 9.24 7.14
N ALA A 559 16.76 8.47 6.08
CA ALA A 559 17.62 7.37 5.65
C ALA A 559 18.91 7.87 4.96
N LEU A 560 19.97 7.06 4.97
CA LEU A 560 21.25 7.36 4.31
C LEU A 560 21.08 7.76 2.84
N GLU A 561 20.14 7.13 2.13
CA GLU A 561 19.81 7.38 0.73
C GLU A 561 19.39 8.85 0.47
N GLN A 562 18.74 9.49 1.44
CA GLN A 562 18.30 10.88 1.35
C GLN A 562 19.49 11.86 1.43
N PHE A 563 20.62 11.43 2.00
CA PHE A 563 21.88 12.18 2.01
C PHE A 563 22.82 11.85 0.84
N LEU A 564 22.46 10.90 -0.03
CA LEU A 564 23.27 10.48 -1.19
C LEU A 564 23.61 11.67 -2.11
N SER A 565 22.66 12.58 -2.30
CA SER A 565 22.82 13.81 -3.09
C SER A 565 23.94 14.71 -2.57
N ALA A 566 24.04 14.89 -1.25
CA ALA A 566 25.10 15.68 -0.61
C ALA A 566 26.48 15.02 -0.76
N PHE A 567 26.56 13.68 -0.66
CA PHE A 567 27.80 12.94 -0.88
C PHE A 567 28.26 13.03 -2.36
N LEU A 568 27.32 12.94 -3.32
CA LEU A 568 27.62 13.12 -4.75
C LEU A 568 28.13 14.54 -5.06
N LEU A 569 27.52 15.58 -4.46
CA LEU A 569 27.98 16.96 -4.59
C LEU A 569 29.41 17.14 -4.05
N LEU A 570 29.70 16.57 -2.88
CA LEU A 570 31.03 16.63 -2.26
C LEU A 570 32.09 15.91 -3.11
N MET A 571 31.76 14.75 -3.67
CA MET A 571 32.62 14.03 -4.61
C MET A 571 32.89 14.85 -5.89
N ALA A 572 31.87 15.48 -6.47
CA ALA A 572 32.03 16.39 -7.61
C ALA A 572 32.92 17.60 -7.26
N GLY A 573 32.78 18.15 -6.06
CA GLY A 573 33.62 19.23 -5.54
C GLY A 573 35.10 18.84 -5.40
N ILE A 574 35.38 17.63 -4.89
CA ILE A 574 36.75 17.09 -4.79
C ILE A 574 37.36 16.88 -6.18
N LEU A 575 36.59 16.34 -7.13
CA LEU A 575 37.05 16.17 -8.52
C LEU A 575 37.32 17.52 -9.20
N LEU A 576 36.47 18.52 -8.99
CA LEU A 576 36.69 19.88 -9.49
C LEU A 576 37.92 20.53 -8.85
N ALA A 577 38.15 20.34 -7.54
CA ALA A 577 39.35 20.83 -6.86
C ALA A 577 40.63 20.17 -7.39
N ALA A 578 40.61 18.85 -7.65
CA ALA A 578 41.71 18.13 -8.28
C ALA A 578 41.97 18.61 -9.72
N LEU A 579 40.92 18.90 -10.50
CA LEU A 579 41.04 19.49 -11.83
C LEU A 579 41.63 20.91 -11.77
N LEU A 580 41.18 21.74 -10.83
CA LEU A 580 41.72 23.10 -10.63
C LEU A 580 43.18 23.07 -10.19
N LEU A 581 43.58 22.14 -9.32
CA LEU A 581 44.98 21.93 -8.94
C LEU A 581 45.84 21.47 -10.13
N LEU A 582 45.31 20.60 -11.00
CA LEU A 582 45.98 20.19 -12.23
C LEU A 582 46.12 21.36 -13.21
N LEU A 583 45.07 22.17 -13.38
CA LEU A 583 45.09 23.38 -14.21
C LEU A 583 46.05 24.43 -13.65
N GLU A 584 46.13 24.60 -12.33
CA GLU A 584 47.12 25.44 -11.66
C GLU A 584 48.54 24.95 -11.94
N HIS A 585 48.79 23.65 -11.80
CA HIS A 585 50.10 23.05 -12.07
C HIS A 585 50.50 23.20 -13.55
N VAL A 586 49.58 22.98 -14.49
CA VAL A 586 49.80 23.20 -15.93
C VAL A 586 50.02 24.68 -16.24
N TYR A 587 49.25 25.58 -15.62
CA TYR A 587 49.40 27.02 -15.79
C TYR A 587 50.78 27.51 -15.30
N PHE A 588 51.20 27.12 -14.11
CA PHE A 588 52.50 27.50 -13.56
C PHE A 588 53.68 26.86 -14.28
N ARG A 589 53.54 25.62 -14.78
CA ARG A 589 54.65 24.86 -15.39
C ARG A 589 54.81 25.08 -16.89
N TYR A 590 53.73 25.29 -17.64
CA TYR A 590 53.78 25.49 -19.11
C TYR A 590 53.35 26.90 -19.53
N MET A 591 52.19 27.38 -19.09
CA MET A 591 51.66 28.67 -19.57
C MET A 591 52.50 29.86 -19.09
N ARG A 592 53.02 29.82 -17.86
CA ARG A 592 53.84 30.91 -17.30
C ARG A 592 55.16 31.10 -18.05
N GLU A 593 55.81 30.04 -18.52
CA GLU A 593 57.05 30.12 -19.30
C GLU A 593 56.80 30.65 -20.72
N HIS A 594 55.70 30.22 -21.36
CA HIS A 594 55.30 30.74 -22.67
C HIS A 594 54.78 32.19 -22.62
N LEU A 595 54.05 32.60 -21.58
CA LEU A 595 53.62 33.98 -21.36
C LEU A 595 54.79 34.91 -21.00
N ALA A 596 55.83 34.41 -20.32
CA ALA A 596 57.04 35.18 -20.03
C ALA A 596 57.92 35.43 -21.28
N THR A 597 57.78 34.60 -22.32
CA THR A 597 58.54 34.72 -23.57
C THR A 597 57.78 35.44 -24.68
N SER A 598 56.44 35.43 -24.66
CA SER A 598 55.61 36.14 -25.65
C SER A 598 55.52 37.65 -25.37
N LYS A 599 56.16 38.47 -26.22
CA LYS A 599 56.13 39.94 -26.15
C LYS A 599 54.82 40.58 -26.65
N VAL A 600 53.68 39.90 -26.57
CA VAL A 600 52.39 40.36 -27.12
C VAL A 600 51.37 40.53 -26.01
N GLY A 601 50.93 41.78 -25.78
CA GLY A 601 49.75 42.11 -24.99
C GLY A 601 50.01 42.51 -23.53
N ARG A 602 50.07 43.82 -23.27
CA ARG A 602 50.04 44.41 -21.91
C ARG A 602 48.86 43.91 -21.05
N CYS A 603 47.76 43.48 -21.68
CA CYS A 603 46.55 43.01 -20.98
C CYS A 603 46.73 41.64 -20.31
N CYS A 604 47.33 40.65 -20.99
CA CYS A 604 47.54 39.31 -20.42
C CYS A 604 48.55 39.32 -19.27
N ALA A 605 49.59 40.16 -19.36
CA ALA A 605 50.53 40.38 -18.26
C ALA A 605 49.86 40.97 -17.02
N LEU A 606 48.89 41.90 -17.19
CA LEU A 606 48.11 42.47 -16.09
C LEU A 606 47.22 41.42 -15.39
N VAL A 607 46.60 40.50 -16.15
CA VAL A 607 45.83 39.37 -15.58
C VAL A 607 46.72 38.40 -14.80
N SER A 608 47.93 38.11 -15.31
CA SER A 608 48.89 37.27 -14.57
C SER A 608 49.40 37.94 -13.28
N LEU A 609 49.55 39.26 -13.28
CA LEU A 609 49.95 40.05 -12.11
C LEU A 609 48.83 40.15 -11.07
N SER A 610 47.57 40.30 -11.49
CA SER A 610 46.43 40.35 -10.55
C SER A 610 46.17 39.00 -9.89
N MET A 611 46.31 37.89 -10.63
CA MET A 611 46.28 36.52 -10.08
C MET A 611 47.45 36.28 -9.10
N GLY A 612 48.68 36.67 -9.47
CA GLY A 612 49.85 36.53 -8.61
C GLY A 612 49.77 37.34 -7.30
N GLN A 613 49.05 38.46 -7.29
CA GLN A 613 48.77 39.25 -6.09
C GLN A 613 47.61 38.70 -5.24
N SER A 614 46.60 38.05 -5.84
CA SER A 614 45.46 37.53 -5.07
C SER A 614 45.87 36.34 -4.18
N LEU A 615 46.71 35.45 -4.70
CA LEU A 615 47.19 34.20 -4.06
C LEU A 615 48.22 34.37 -2.91
N SER A 616 48.39 35.59 -2.38
CA SER A 616 49.22 35.90 -1.19
C SER A 616 50.73 35.61 -1.27
N PHE A 617 51.26 35.12 -2.39
CA PHE A 617 52.70 34.89 -2.59
C PHE A 617 53.50 36.20 -2.81
N HIS A 618 53.71 36.92 -1.71
CA HIS A 618 54.37 38.23 -1.68
C HIS A 618 55.78 38.23 -2.31
N GLY A 619 56.49 37.10 -2.27
CA GLY A 619 57.82 36.95 -2.89
C GLY A 619 57.80 36.89 -4.42
N ALA A 620 56.83 36.17 -5.02
CA ALA A 620 56.76 35.98 -6.47
C ALA A 620 56.47 37.29 -7.23
N VAL A 621 55.66 38.17 -6.64
CA VAL A 621 55.34 39.49 -7.21
C VAL A 621 56.57 40.41 -7.21
N VAL A 622 57.41 40.37 -6.17
CA VAL A 622 58.67 41.13 -6.09
C VAL A 622 59.68 40.64 -7.13
N GLU A 623 59.74 39.33 -7.39
CA GLU A 623 60.62 38.74 -8.40
C GLU A 623 60.15 38.92 -9.86
N ALA A 624 58.85 39.14 -10.08
CA ALA A 624 58.29 39.49 -11.38
C ALA A 624 58.43 40.99 -11.66
N ALA A 625 58.12 41.86 -10.68
CA ALA A 625 58.25 43.30 -10.81
C ALA A 625 59.69 43.75 -11.08
N SER A 626 60.69 43.06 -10.50
CA SER A 626 62.11 43.35 -10.74
C SER A 626 62.61 42.96 -12.14
N ARG A 627 61.90 42.06 -12.85
CA ARG A 627 62.21 41.68 -14.24
C ARG A 627 61.36 42.42 -15.29
N GLY A 628 60.17 42.89 -14.92
CA GLY A 628 59.15 43.35 -15.87
C GLY A 628 59.10 44.84 -16.20
N PHE A 629 59.64 45.74 -15.36
CA PHE A 629 59.55 47.19 -15.60
C PHE A 629 60.92 47.86 -15.69
N GLY A 630 61.25 48.34 -16.89
CA GLY A 630 62.45 49.14 -17.15
C GLY A 630 62.35 50.55 -16.54
N ALA A 631 62.62 50.66 -15.25
CA ALA A 631 62.87 51.93 -14.57
C ALA A 631 64.39 52.12 -14.39
N GLY A 632 64.95 53.15 -15.01
CA GLY A 632 66.39 53.43 -14.98
C GLY A 632 66.88 53.87 -13.59
N GLY A 633 67.18 52.90 -12.72
CA GLY A 633 67.81 53.11 -11.41
C GLY A 633 69.17 52.41 -11.32
N ARG A 634 70.24 53.18 -11.09
CA ARG A 634 71.63 52.68 -11.06
C ARG A 634 71.81 51.63 -9.95
N GLY A 635 72.20 50.40 -10.31
CA GLY A 635 72.46 49.35 -9.31
C GLY A 635 72.52 47.90 -9.80
N HIS A 636 72.99 47.63 -11.03
CA HIS A 636 73.20 46.26 -11.52
C HIS A 636 74.67 45.84 -11.37
N CYS A 637 74.95 44.96 -10.40
CA CYS A 637 76.23 44.27 -10.27
C CYS A 637 76.34 43.15 -11.31
N ARG A 638 77.19 43.30 -12.32
CA ARG A 638 77.41 42.27 -13.37
C ARG A 638 78.37 41.13 -12.97
N SER A 639 79.11 41.25 -11.85
CA SER A 639 80.02 40.21 -11.36
C SER A 639 79.51 39.59 -10.05
N ALA A 640 79.79 38.29 -9.87
CA ALA A 640 79.46 37.56 -8.64
C ALA A 640 80.08 38.21 -7.38
N VAL A 641 81.27 38.82 -7.51
CA VAL A 641 81.96 39.55 -6.44
C VAL A 641 81.14 40.78 -5.99
N CYS A 642 80.61 41.55 -6.94
CA CYS A 642 79.79 42.73 -6.64
C CYS A 642 78.45 42.33 -5.99
N ALA A 643 77.83 41.24 -6.46
CA ALA A 643 76.63 40.67 -5.83
C ALA A 643 76.89 40.19 -4.38
N ALA A 644 78.02 39.51 -4.14
CA ALA A 644 78.42 39.06 -2.81
C ALA A 644 78.72 40.23 -1.86
N GLN A 645 79.34 41.31 -2.33
CA GLN A 645 79.58 42.53 -1.54
C GLN A 645 78.27 43.26 -1.20
N VAL A 646 77.33 43.40 -2.14
CA VAL A 646 76.01 43.99 -1.86
C VAL A 646 75.20 43.13 -0.89
N TRP A 647 75.29 41.80 -0.99
CA TRP A 647 74.66 40.89 -0.02
C TRP A 647 75.28 41.06 1.38
N ARG A 648 76.62 41.08 1.47
CA ARG A 648 77.34 41.26 2.74
C ARG A 648 77.01 42.61 3.40
N ALA A 649 77.02 43.71 2.65
CA ALA A 649 76.65 45.03 3.15
C ALA A 649 75.18 45.13 3.61
N ARG A 650 74.25 44.41 2.94
CA ARG A 650 72.86 44.30 3.42
C ARG A 650 72.78 43.49 4.71
N HIS A 651 73.49 42.37 4.79
CA HIS A 651 73.52 41.52 5.99
C HIS A 651 74.13 42.25 7.20
N GLU A 652 75.22 43.01 7.00
CA GLU A 652 75.84 43.87 8.02
C GLU A 652 74.88 44.99 8.47
N ARG A 653 74.16 45.64 7.56
CA ARG A 653 73.12 46.63 7.89
C ARG A 653 72.00 46.01 8.73
N ASP A 654 71.54 44.81 8.38
CA ASP A 654 70.43 44.16 9.06
C ASP A 654 70.84 43.60 10.43
N ALA A 655 72.08 43.10 10.56
CA ALA A 655 72.69 42.78 11.84
C ALA A 655 72.89 44.03 12.72
N ALA A 656 73.30 45.16 12.15
CA ALA A 656 73.41 46.44 12.87
C ALA A 656 72.04 46.95 13.34
N MET A 657 70.99 46.83 12.52
CA MET A 657 69.61 47.17 12.95
C MET A 657 69.07 46.20 14.00
N ALA A 658 69.41 44.91 13.95
CA ALA A 658 69.05 43.95 14.99
C ALA A 658 69.72 44.31 16.33
N ARG A 659 71.03 44.59 16.32
CA ARG A 659 71.78 45.07 17.51
C ARG A 659 71.22 46.40 18.04
N ALA A 660 70.89 47.35 17.18
CA ALA A 660 70.27 48.61 17.59
C ALA A 660 68.89 48.41 18.26
N ARG A 661 68.09 47.43 17.81
CA ARG A 661 66.82 47.06 18.46
C ARG A 661 67.03 46.32 19.78
N GLN A 662 68.04 45.45 19.88
CA GLN A 662 68.42 44.79 21.13
C GLN A 662 68.91 45.81 22.17
N LEU A 663 69.74 46.78 21.76
CA LEU A 663 70.16 47.90 22.61
C LEU A 663 68.97 48.78 23.03
N ALA A 664 68.03 49.09 22.12
CA ALA A 664 66.82 49.83 22.46
C ALA A 664 65.92 49.06 23.45
N ALA A 665 65.81 47.74 23.32
CA ALA A 665 65.08 46.88 24.25
C ALA A 665 65.77 46.79 25.62
N ALA A 666 67.11 46.73 25.67
CA ALA A 666 67.89 46.74 26.91
C ALA A 666 67.79 48.10 27.63
N LEU A 667 67.86 49.21 26.89
CA LEU A 667 67.65 50.56 27.43
C LEU A 667 66.23 50.74 28.00
N ALA A 668 65.21 50.19 27.31
CA ALA A 668 63.84 50.16 27.82
C ALA A 668 63.70 49.30 29.10
N ALA A 669 64.42 48.16 29.18
CA ALA A 669 64.46 47.31 30.37
C ALA A 669 65.23 47.92 31.56
N HIS A 670 65.95 49.03 31.36
CA HIS A 670 66.57 49.85 32.41
C HIS A 670 65.85 51.20 32.61
N GLY A 671 64.62 51.34 32.11
CA GLY A 671 63.76 52.51 32.35
C GLY A 671 64.13 53.79 31.59
N LEU A 672 65.09 53.73 30.67
CA LEU A 672 65.56 54.89 29.90
C LEU A 672 64.88 54.94 28.53
N GLN A 673 63.79 55.70 28.42
CA GLN A 673 63.16 55.98 27.13
C GLN A 673 63.97 57.02 26.33
N PRO A 674 64.22 56.80 25.02
CA PRO A 674 64.82 57.82 24.16
C PRO A 674 63.83 58.98 23.93
N PRO A 675 64.30 60.25 23.88
CA PRO A 675 63.42 61.39 23.70
C PRO A 675 62.71 61.36 22.33
N PRO A 676 61.48 61.89 22.24
CA PRO A 676 60.69 61.85 21.01
C PRO A 676 61.36 62.68 19.91
N ARG A 677 61.59 62.06 18.75
CA ARG A 677 62.05 62.76 17.54
C ARG A 677 60.97 63.75 17.07
N ARG A 678 61.11 65.03 17.45
CA ARG A 678 60.42 66.12 16.75
C ARG A 678 60.94 66.18 15.31
N LEU A 679 60.10 65.76 14.37
CA LEU A 679 60.32 65.98 12.94
C LEU A 679 60.22 67.50 12.67
N ALA A 680 61.36 68.18 12.60
CA ALA A 680 61.41 69.52 12.05
C ALA A 680 61.01 69.47 10.57
N SER A 681 60.03 70.27 10.16
CA SER A 681 59.61 70.34 8.76
C SER A 681 60.70 71.02 7.93
N ALA A 682 60.93 70.52 6.71
CA ALA A 682 61.93 71.06 5.79
C ALA A 682 61.57 72.43 5.18
N ALA A 683 60.58 73.14 5.75
CA ALA A 683 60.10 74.44 5.31
C ALA A 683 60.75 75.64 6.05
N ALA A 684 61.45 75.39 7.17
CA ALA A 684 62.02 76.44 8.02
C ALA A 684 63.50 76.79 7.75
N LEU A 685 64.12 76.19 6.71
CA LEU A 685 65.56 76.32 6.41
C LEU A 685 65.89 77.16 5.15
N LEU A 686 64.92 77.91 4.61
CA LEU A 686 65.08 78.70 3.37
C LEU A 686 64.66 80.19 3.48
N ALA A 687 64.54 80.73 4.70
CA ALA A 687 64.40 82.17 4.93
C ALA A 687 65.51 82.63 5.90
N GLY A 688 66.36 83.55 5.44
CA GLY A 688 67.64 83.89 6.10
C GLY A 688 67.61 85.09 7.05
N GLY A 689 68.77 85.36 7.66
CA GLY A 689 68.99 86.55 8.50
C GLY A 689 70.17 86.37 9.48
N LEU A 690 71.34 86.91 9.14
CA LEU A 690 72.44 87.22 10.08
C LEU A 690 72.01 88.36 11.03
N PRO A 691 72.58 88.53 12.26
CA PRO A 691 74.03 88.64 12.47
C PRO A 691 74.64 88.07 13.79
N HIS A 692 75.96 88.26 13.90
CA HIS A 692 76.88 88.20 15.07
C HIS A 692 76.23 88.29 16.48
N ASP A 693 76.67 87.56 17.50
CA ASP A 693 78.01 87.76 18.11
C ASP A 693 78.58 86.58 18.95
N ALA A 694 79.87 86.73 19.30
CA ALA A 694 80.75 85.90 20.13
C ALA A 694 80.23 85.60 21.59
N THR A 695 80.69 84.61 22.38
CA THR A 695 82.08 84.23 22.76
C THR A 695 82.19 82.86 23.48
N HIS A 696 83.32 82.17 23.26
CA HIS A 696 84.10 81.20 24.10
C HIS A 696 83.48 79.98 24.87
N PRO A 697 84.26 78.86 25.05
CA PRO A 697 83.80 77.58 25.61
C PRO A 697 84.40 77.21 26.99
N ARG A 698 83.87 76.17 27.65
CA ARG A 698 84.64 75.35 28.63
C ARG A 698 84.35 73.85 28.55
N THR A 699 85.43 73.09 28.74
CA THR A 699 85.57 71.62 28.71
C THR A 699 85.45 70.98 30.09
N LEU A 700 85.04 69.70 30.17
CA LEU A 700 85.43 68.70 31.20
C LEU A 700 85.05 67.30 30.66
N ARG A 701 85.97 66.47 30.15
CA ARG A 701 86.95 65.55 30.79
C ARG A 701 86.32 64.32 31.48
N ALA A 702 86.70 63.13 31.00
CA ALA A 702 86.34 61.81 31.54
C ALA A 702 87.33 61.33 32.62
N PRO A 703 86.96 60.27 33.37
CA PRO A 703 87.66 58.97 33.30
C PRO A 703 86.64 57.80 33.24
N ALA A 704 86.98 56.50 33.21
CA ALA A 704 88.09 55.67 32.72
C ALA A 704 87.85 54.27 33.32
N ASP A 705 88.19 53.22 32.56
CA ASP A 705 88.50 51.82 32.97
C ASP A 705 87.52 50.97 33.80
N LEU A 706 87.07 49.84 33.20
CA LEU A 706 87.40 48.48 33.68
C LEU A 706 86.86 47.37 32.74
N LEU A 707 87.77 46.48 32.34
CA LEU A 707 87.54 45.15 31.73
C LEU A 707 87.84 44.09 32.81
N PRO A 708 87.30 42.85 32.78
CA PRO A 708 87.76 41.84 31.80
C PRO A 708 86.72 40.79 31.32
N ASP A 709 87.19 39.92 30.42
CA ASP A 709 86.49 38.78 29.80
C ASP A 709 86.10 37.63 30.76
N LEU A 710 85.16 36.79 30.32
CA LEU A 710 85.18 35.33 30.57
C LEU A 710 84.30 34.52 29.59
N ASP A 711 84.95 33.68 28.79
CA ASP A 711 84.43 32.44 28.16
C ASP A 711 83.84 31.49 29.25
N ARG A 712 82.93 30.50 29.04
CA ARG A 712 82.58 29.59 27.92
C ARG A 712 81.18 28.92 28.19
N PRO A 713 80.64 28.00 27.36
CA PRO A 713 79.21 27.61 27.36
C PRO A 713 78.83 26.34 28.17
N LEU A 714 77.52 26.10 28.34
CA LEU A 714 76.94 24.83 28.83
C LEU A 714 75.52 24.55 28.28
N SER A 715 75.13 23.27 28.35
CA SER A 715 73.83 22.69 27.95
C SER A 715 73.62 21.39 28.78
N CYS A 716 72.47 20.72 28.88
CA CYS A 716 71.19 20.76 28.17
C CYS A 716 70.07 20.26 29.11
N GLY A 717 68.77 20.42 28.79
CA GLY A 717 67.72 19.74 29.58
C GLY A 717 66.25 20.04 29.27
N ASP A 718 65.57 19.02 28.72
CA ASP A 718 64.19 18.57 28.93
C ASP A 718 62.93 19.41 28.65
N LEU A 719 62.14 18.87 27.71
CA LEU A 719 60.69 18.94 27.68
C LEU A 719 60.06 17.94 28.66
N ARG A 720 59.01 18.34 29.40
CA ARG A 720 57.69 17.65 29.38
C ARG A 720 56.60 18.33 30.25
N SER A 721 55.36 17.89 29.95
CA SER A 721 54.10 18.00 30.71
C SER A 721 53.39 19.36 30.84
N ARG A 722 52.36 19.56 29.99
CA ARG A 722 50.96 19.55 30.46
C ARG A 722 49.96 19.38 29.32
N GLU A 723 49.16 18.32 29.39
CA GLU A 723 47.96 18.08 28.58
C GLU A 723 46.95 17.31 29.45
N ARG A 724 45.65 17.40 29.14
CA ARG A 724 44.46 17.01 29.96
C ARG A 724 44.17 17.96 31.13
N THR A 725 42.92 18.35 31.43
CA THR A 725 41.59 17.99 30.86
C THR A 725 40.55 19.00 31.34
N ARG A 726 39.59 19.42 30.49
CA ARG A 726 38.14 19.30 30.76
C ARG A 726 37.28 19.56 29.51
N VAL A 727 36.16 18.84 29.43
CA VAL A 727 35.03 18.99 28.49
C VAL A 727 33.78 19.31 29.34
N GLU A 728 32.65 19.65 28.70
CA GLU A 728 31.38 20.17 29.26
C GLU A 728 31.44 21.70 29.54
N MET A 729 30.42 22.52 29.25
CA MET A 729 29.04 22.22 28.82
C MET A 729 28.44 23.35 27.95
N GLU A 730 27.62 22.94 26.98
CA GLU A 730 26.41 23.51 26.35
C GLU A 730 25.96 24.99 26.44
N THR A 731 25.26 25.38 25.36
CA THR A 731 24.20 26.40 25.24
C THR A 731 24.49 27.88 25.54
N VAL A 732 24.42 28.72 24.50
CA VAL A 732 23.36 29.73 24.27
C VAL A 732 23.55 30.34 22.87
N LEU A 733 22.42 30.61 22.18
CA LEU A 733 22.24 31.08 20.79
C LEU A 733 22.46 30.04 19.68
#